data_AF-A0A3E0LAB5-F1
#
_entry.id   AF-A0A3E0LAB5-F1
#
_cell.length_a   1.000
_cell.length_b   1.000
_cell.length_c   1.000
_cell.angle_alpha   90.00
_cell.angle_beta   90.00
_cell.angle_gamma   90.00
#
_symmetry.space_group_name_H-M   'P 1'
#
loop_
_entity.id
_entity.type
_entity.pdbx_description
1 polymer ?
#
loop_
_entity_poly.entity_id
_entity_poly.type
_entity_poly.pdbx_seq_one_letter_code
_entity_poly.pdbx_strand_id
1 'polypeptide(L)'
;MMFITDECQPTLEERYFLKIRPQLYKLHASHYQYGVRKGTSLAEHLDSVCQFLLTITRIAGVPEEKREIILAVGVTHDLNKLDESGRSVKKLARDRAFLQEQLELAGVSALVKTEEDYELVRRLIERHSGHSASDGMRFFPEDGNIKKWAAMLIGADLFDLGIGEEKRLRKVENELMIALGRPCQLFRVCLSEDKGYLTSLLLGACEEVLMKYSLQSLAIYPDGQLFLGEKFPDRDLTKEIAIAWQNRIDRVFGNNIEQLVHPTKDGIKIELQAIQQNPEETLGCVIALLEKKKAGIKSDKIQQDVSKYAGMAGEKAVREAEAVGLLPIATADDFAISEGLKAAYLSYRGAGINPQEAWDRIGERTGLSKEQRIALEPFNSQYGRCLFAAKSAERGMEGIQEALRESFQLRLATNLQDSDLEVSEEMIAVVSQWLNFPNARTWRAKDELDAYIEANPRQRSSLGSTSKQIEELMSNNMPPETKVQSFSNRLPGGMSAEPKRQADTMASLAYKLMAVGASFPAATKQEPLYLHFALPKGSSPDLLSFWRRFLEEKAAIGEGGTVTIDELKFYKVDNEQLIYKPRSINELGIEFKLNKVVGLAFPKRPEFIQSTVIIPILWGDANNSIALLKTIHLALDLSLATDFGFPFVVSSNLEVESWNNFYGRVEGIPSTLQPLLGNGQYRRSGHSTPKTLRPEEIAEEILTRLRCLGKLAITIASLQKKDDCLYDLSRSLRRPIELYYVILRWLLREHDDPNLEYFWHQISQPLNILLESCMKDEHDLLSRYLKEAASIAEEAVLRGSSFRRTSQAEPFTEFINAIRSRKAHLSWDVVFGALVQNYHNRLDRIREHGVGATKYEQIKRYYEVLRQLFEEVYQSRPERLLADKKTLEAAYLFFLQEARQRIKEESKNQPPTAAETNEQ
;
A
#
# COMPACT_ATOMS: atom_id res chain seq x y z
N MET A 1 -6.44 0.03 -21.41
CA MET A 1 -5.63 0.28 -22.61
C MET A 1 -4.66 1.40 -22.25
N MET A 2 -3.38 1.09 -22.05
CA MET A 2 -2.35 2.12 -22.28
C MET A 2 -2.48 2.48 -23.76
N PHE A 3 -2.82 3.72 -24.08
CA PHE A 3 -3.03 4.14 -25.46
C PHE A 3 -1.68 4.18 -26.19
N ILE A 4 -1.31 3.05 -26.79
CA ILE A 4 -0.56 3.09 -28.05
C ILE A 4 -1.64 3.41 -29.08
N THR A 5 -1.69 4.66 -29.54
CA THR A 5 -2.37 4.97 -30.80
C THR A 5 -1.72 4.10 -31.86
N ASP A 6 -2.50 3.40 -32.70
CA ASP A 6 -2.07 2.46 -33.75
C ASP A 6 -1.03 3.05 -34.76
N GLU A 7 -0.66 4.33 -34.63
CA GLU A 7 0.24 5.06 -35.51
C GLU A 7 1.71 5.10 -35.07
N CYS A 8 2.09 4.65 -33.87
CA CYS A 8 3.49 4.68 -33.42
C CYS A 8 3.96 3.34 -32.85
N GLN A 9 5.04 2.77 -33.41
CA GLN A 9 5.61 1.54 -32.87
C GLN A 9 6.16 1.77 -31.45
N PRO A 10 5.90 0.87 -30.49
CA PRO A 10 6.37 1.03 -29.10
C PRO A 10 7.90 0.98 -29.04
N THR A 11 8.50 1.77 -28.14
CA THR A 11 9.97 1.76 -27.95
C THR A 11 10.46 0.40 -27.44
N LEU A 12 11.77 0.14 -27.48
CA LEU A 12 12.35 -1.07 -26.91
C LEU A 12 12.03 -1.23 -25.41
N GLU A 13 12.12 -0.14 -24.66
CA GLU A 13 11.78 -0.10 -23.23
C GLU A 13 10.29 -0.41 -23.00
N GLU A 14 9.38 0.17 -23.78
CA GLU A 14 7.96 -0.11 -23.68
C GLU A 14 7.63 -1.57 -24.01
N ARG A 15 8.23 -2.13 -25.07
CA ARG A 15 8.11 -3.55 -25.40
C ARG A 15 8.64 -4.43 -24.27
N TYR A 16 9.75 -4.04 -23.66
CA TYR A 16 10.33 -4.77 -22.53
C TYR A 16 9.38 -4.80 -21.33
N PHE A 17 8.96 -3.66 -20.81
CA PHE A 17 8.13 -3.60 -19.60
C PHE A 17 6.71 -4.13 -19.81
N LEU A 18 6.14 -4.02 -21.02
CA LEU A 18 4.76 -4.44 -21.30
C LEU A 18 4.62 -5.90 -21.75
N LYS A 19 5.67 -6.51 -22.32
CA LYS A 19 5.58 -7.87 -22.90
C LYS A 19 6.66 -8.82 -22.40
N ILE A 20 7.93 -8.42 -22.43
CA ILE A 20 9.06 -9.32 -22.13
C ILE A 20 9.20 -9.55 -20.62
N ARG A 21 9.24 -8.48 -19.82
CA ARG A 21 9.36 -8.55 -18.36
C ARG A 21 8.22 -9.35 -17.72
N PRO A 22 6.94 -9.16 -18.10
CA PRO A 22 5.86 -9.97 -17.55
C PRO A 22 6.03 -11.47 -17.85
N GLN A 23 6.49 -11.81 -19.05
CA GLN A 23 6.76 -13.19 -19.46
C GLN A 23 7.90 -13.81 -18.63
N LEU A 24 8.98 -13.06 -18.36
CA LEU A 24 10.06 -13.48 -17.47
C LEU A 24 9.54 -13.88 -16.08
N TYR A 25 8.71 -13.04 -15.45
CA TYR A 25 8.14 -13.37 -14.14
C TYR A 25 7.17 -14.55 -14.21
N LYS A 26 6.38 -14.68 -15.28
CA LYS A 26 5.50 -15.85 -15.49
C LYS A 26 6.28 -17.16 -15.56
N LEU A 27 7.44 -17.16 -16.21
CA LEU A 27 8.26 -18.36 -16.41
C LEU A 27 9.17 -18.67 -15.21
N HIS A 28 9.70 -17.65 -14.52
CA HIS A 28 10.90 -17.83 -13.68
C HIS A 28 10.80 -17.23 -12.28
N ALA A 29 9.65 -16.70 -11.85
CA ALA A 29 9.52 -16.10 -10.51
C ALA A 29 9.69 -17.11 -9.36
N SER A 30 9.35 -18.38 -9.59
CA SER A 30 9.50 -19.46 -8.61
C SER A 30 10.87 -20.17 -8.69
N HIS A 31 11.70 -19.84 -9.67
CA HIS A 31 13.00 -20.48 -9.86
C HIS A 31 14.04 -19.88 -8.91
N TYR A 32 14.40 -20.65 -7.88
CA TYR A 32 15.33 -20.24 -6.83
C TYR A 32 16.80 -20.23 -7.30
N GLN A 33 17.55 -19.18 -6.93
CA GLN A 33 18.99 -19.08 -7.19
C GLN A 33 19.85 -19.54 -6.00
N TYR A 34 20.96 -20.21 -6.30
CA TYR A 34 21.91 -20.74 -5.32
C TYR A 34 23.23 -19.94 -5.29
N GLY A 35 24.06 -20.18 -4.26
CA GLY A 35 25.41 -19.60 -4.18
C GLY A 35 25.42 -18.10 -3.96
N VAL A 36 26.20 -17.37 -4.78
CA VAL A 36 26.38 -15.90 -4.68
C VAL A 36 25.14 -15.10 -5.08
N ARG A 37 24.10 -15.71 -5.66
CA ARG A 37 22.81 -15.08 -5.99
C ARG A 37 21.67 -15.51 -5.06
N LYS A 38 22.00 -16.15 -3.93
CA LYS A 38 21.01 -16.58 -2.93
C LYS A 38 20.14 -15.40 -2.48
N GLY A 39 18.83 -15.62 -2.46
CA GLY A 39 17.83 -14.62 -2.03
C GLY A 39 17.21 -13.82 -3.17
N THR A 40 17.48 -14.19 -4.42
CA THR A 40 16.79 -13.68 -5.61
C THR A 40 16.28 -14.85 -6.46
N SER A 41 15.21 -14.63 -7.20
CA SER A 41 14.70 -15.55 -8.22
C SER A 41 15.46 -15.39 -9.54
N LEU A 42 15.38 -16.39 -10.43
CA LEU A 42 15.90 -16.26 -11.80
C LEU A 42 15.24 -15.09 -12.55
N ALA A 43 13.93 -14.88 -12.37
CA ALA A 43 13.23 -13.74 -12.99
C ALA A 43 13.82 -12.39 -12.57
N GLU A 44 14.06 -12.17 -11.27
CA GLU A 44 14.63 -10.91 -10.76
C GLU A 44 16.06 -10.68 -11.26
N HIS A 45 16.85 -11.76 -11.37
CA HIS A 45 18.19 -11.68 -11.95
C HIS A 45 18.14 -11.24 -13.41
N LEU A 46 17.35 -11.93 -14.24
CA LEU A 46 17.19 -11.59 -15.66
C LEU A 46 16.60 -10.18 -15.84
N ASP A 47 15.66 -9.78 -14.98
CA ASP A 47 15.07 -8.44 -14.95
C ASP A 47 16.13 -7.36 -14.66
N SER A 48 16.96 -7.58 -13.63
CA SER A 48 18.08 -6.69 -13.30
C SER A 48 19.08 -6.55 -14.45
N VAL A 49 19.48 -7.67 -15.07
CA VAL A 49 20.38 -7.68 -16.23
C VAL A 49 19.79 -6.88 -17.39
N CYS A 50 18.53 -7.12 -17.74
CA CYS A 50 17.87 -6.44 -18.85
C CYS A 50 17.71 -4.93 -18.59
N GLN A 51 17.29 -4.53 -17.39
CA GLN A 51 17.16 -3.11 -17.03
C GLN A 51 18.50 -2.38 -17.08
N PHE A 52 19.57 -3.03 -16.62
CA PHE A 52 20.92 -2.48 -16.73
C PHE A 52 21.35 -2.36 -18.20
N LEU A 53 21.10 -3.37 -19.02
CA LEU A 53 21.40 -3.37 -20.46
C LEU A 53 20.64 -2.27 -21.21
N LEU A 54 19.35 -2.07 -20.95
CA LEU A 54 18.56 -1.00 -21.56
C LEU A 54 19.19 0.37 -21.28
N THR A 55 19.64 0.57 -20.03
CA THR A 55 20.27 1.83 -19.60
C THR A 55 21.64 2.02 -20.24
N ILE A 56 22.55 1.04 -20.12
CA ILE A 56 23.93 1.20 -20.56
C ILE A 56 24.07 1.25 -22.08
N THR A 57 23.26 0.49 -22.82
CA THR A 57 23.30 0.51 -24.28
C THR A 57 22.87 1.87 -24.84
N ARG A 58 21.92 2.55 -24.17
CA ARG A 58 21.52 3.92 -24.49
C ARG A 58 22.65 4.92 -24.18
N ILE A 59 23.26 4.83 -23.00
CA ILE A 59 24.39 5.69 -22.61
C ILE A 59 25.57 5.52 -23.57
N ALA A 60 25.80 4.29 -24.04
CA ALA A 60 26.87 3.96 -24.98
C ALA A 60 26.56 4.33 -26.44
N GLY A 61 25.34 4.78 -26.76
CA GLY A 61 24.93 5.12 -28.12
C GLY A 61 24.89 3.91 -29.07
N VAL A 62 24.53 2.72 -28.58
CA VAL A 62 24.43 1.50 -29.40
C VAL A 62 23.25 1.65 -30.39
N PRO A 63 23.41 1.28 -31.67
CA PRO A 63 22.30 1.31 -32.64
C PRO A 63 21.12 0.44 -32.21
N GLU A 64 19.89 0.92 -32.43
CA GLU A 64 18.66 0.29 -31.93
C GLU A 64 18.53 -1.20 -32.31
N GLU A 65 18.83 -1.56 -33.57
CA GLU A 65 18.83 -2.94 -34.05
C GLU A 65 19.76 -3.86 -33.22
N LYS A 66 20.90 -3.33 -32.76
CA LYS A 66 21.83 -4.08 -31.91
C LYS A 66 21.40 -4.08 -30.45
N ARG A 67 20.72 -3.02 -29.97
CA ARG A 67 20.10 -3.00 -28.63
C ARG A 67 19.05 -4.10 -28.48
N GLU A 68 18.22 -4.32 -29.51
CA GLU A 68 17.23 -5.40 -29.56
C GLU A 68 17.89 -6.79 -29.35
N ILE A 69 18.98 -7.05 -30.07
CA ILE A 69 19.71 -8.32 -29.99
C ILE A 69 20.39 -8.49 -28.63
N ILE A 70 21.03 -7.44 -28.10
CA ILE A 70 21.68 -7.47 -26.78
C ILE A 70 20.64 -7.72 -25.67
N LEU A 71 19.45 -7.14 -25.78
CA LEU A 71 18.35 -7.41 -24.85
C LEU A 71 17.91 -8.88 -24.93
N ALA A 72 17.73 -9.43 -26.14
CA ALA A 72 17.37 -10.84 -26.32
C ALA A 72 18.40 -11.78 -25.69
N VAL A 73 19.69 -11.43 -25.77
CA VAL A 73 20.76 -12.14 -25.05
C VAL A 73 20.60 -11.99 -23.54
N GLY A 74 20.37 -10.79 -23.01
CA GLY A 74 20.20 -10.57 -21.58
C GLY A 74 19.12 -11.46 -20.96
N VAL A 75 18.01 -11.64 -21.67
CA VAL A 75 16.87 -12.49 -21.27
C VAL A 75 17.20 -13.99 -21.25
N THR A 76 18.19 -14.44 -22.05
CA THR A 76 18.47 -15.87 -22.29
C THR A 76 19.91 -16.31 -21.98
N HIS A 77 20.78 -15.41 -21.47
CA HIS A 77 22.22 -15.67 -21.36
C HIS A 77 22.57 -16.87 -20.46
N ASP A 78 21.77 -17.11 -19.43
CA ASP A 78 21.94 -18.19 -18.44
C ASP A 78 21.22 -19.49 -18.89
N LEU A 79 21.45 -19.93 -20.14
CA LEU A 79 20.76 -21.08 -20.77
C LEU A 79 20.80 -22.37 -19.93
N ASN A 80 21.87 -22.60 -19.17
CA ASN A 80 22.01 -23.77 -18.31
C ASN A 80 21.00 -23.79 -17.14
N LYS A 81 20.41 -22.65 -16.80
CA LYS A 81 19.30 -22.56 -15.82
C LYS A 81 17.95 -22.88 -16.43
N LEU A 82 17.86 -22.86 -17.76
CA LEU A 82 16.65 -23.14 -18.54
C LEU A 82 16.61 -24.59 -19.06
N ASP A 83 17.70 -25.35 -18.91
CA ASP A 83 17.82 -26.72 -19.37
C ASP A 83 17.67 -27.72 -18.20
N GLU A 84 16.64 -28.56 -18.25
CA GLU A 84 16.42 -29.62 -17.26
C GLU A 84 17.52 -30.69 -17.27
N SER A 85 18.22 -30.84 -18.41
CA SER A 85 19.30 -31.82 -18.61
C SER A 85 20.67 -31.39 -18.07
N GLY A 86 20.79 -30.17 -17.51
CA GLY A 86 22.02 -29.66 -16.90
C GLY A 86 23.19 -29.48 -17.88
N ARG A 87 22.92 -29.29 -19.18
CA ARG A 87 23.94 -29.06 -20.20
C ARG A 87 24.66 -27.72 -19.97
N SER A 88 25.90 -27.62 -20.44
CA SER A 88 26.68 -26.38 -20.31
C SER A 88 26.17 -25.30 -21.27
N VAL A 89 26.26 -24.03 -20.86
CA VAL A 89 25.79 -22.87 -21.67
C VAL A 89 26.35 -22.90 -23.08
N LYS A 90 27.65 -23.19 -23.24
CA LYS A 90 28.31 -23.23 -24.55
C LYS A 90 27.70 -24.28 -25.49
N LYS A 91 27.33 -25.45 -24.96
CA LYS A 91 26.69 -26.51 -25.75
C LYS A 91 25.26 -26.10 -26.15
N LEU A 92 24.54 -25.48 -25.21
CA LEU A 92 23.17 -25.00 -25.42
C LEU A 92 23.11 -23.86 -26.43
N ALA A 93 24.03 -22.90 -26.36
CA ALA A 93 24.07 -21.78 -27.30
C ALA A 93 24.30 -22.25 -28.75
N ARG A 94 25.05 -23.34 -28.96
CA ARG A 94 25.30 -23.94 -30.28
C ARG A 94 24.17 -24.84 -30.76
N ASP A 95 23.25 -25.22 -29.89
CA ASP A 95 22.06 -25.98 -30.24
C ASP A 95 21.00 -25.03 -30.80
N ARG A 96 20.93 -24.97 -32.13
CA ARG A 96 20.11 -24.02 -32.87
C ARG A 96 18.64 -24.09 -32.48
N ALA A 97 18.11 -25.30 -32.36
CA ALA A 97 16.70 -25.53 -32.04
C ALA A 97 16.40 -25.09 -30.61
N PHE A 98 17.26 -25.46 -29.65
CA PHE A 98 17.09 -25.08 -28.26
C PHE A 98 17.17 -23.55 -28.08
N LEU A 99 18.16 -22.89 -28.68
CA LEU A 99 18.30 -21.43 -28.57
C LEU A 99 17.06 -20.70 -29.13
N GLN A 100 16.55 -21.15 -30.28
CA GLN A 100 15.34 -20.57 -30.87
C GLN A 100 14.12 -20.78 -29.97
N GLU A 101 13.94 -21.98 -29.42
CA GLU A 101 12.87 -22.29 -28.47
C GLU A 101 12.92 -21.37 -27.25
N GLN A 102 14.10 -21.15 -26.64
CA GLN A 102 14.23 -20.27 -25.49
C GLN A 102 13.91 -18.79 -25.83
N LEU A 103 14.31 -18.32 -27.02
CA LEU A 103 13.97 -16.97 -27.48
C LEU A 103 12.47 -16.81 -27.75
N GLU A 104 11.80 -17.85 -28.26
CA GLU A 104 10.35 -17.87 -28.47
C GLU A 104 9.59 -17.89 -27.14
N LEU A 105 9.98 -18.76 -26.20
CA LEU A 105 9.36 -18.84 -24.87
C LEU A 105 9.47 -17.52 -24.11
N ALA A 106 10.61 -16.84 -24.23
CA ALA A 106 10.85 -15.55 -23.60
C ALA A 106 10.22 -14.36 -24.34
N GLY A 107 9.59 -14.59 -25.50
CA GLY A 107 8.88 -13.56 -26.27
C GLY A 107 9.80 -12.58 -27.01
N VAL A 108 11.05 -12.96 -27.28
CA VAL A 108 12.07 -12.10 -27.92
C VAL A 108 12.52 -12.60 -29.28
N SER A 109 11.95 -13.69 -29.81
CA SER A 109 12.28 -14.21 -31.14
C SER A 109 12.11 -13.18 -32.26
N ALA A 110 11.13 -12.28 -32.15
CA ALA A 110 10.92 -11.19 -33.12
C ALA A 110 12.05 -10.14 -33.15
N LEU A 111 12.91 -10.10 -32.12
CA LEU A 111 14.09 -9.22 -32.04
C LEU A 111 15.30 -9.81 -32.79
N VAL A 112 15.23 -11.09 -33.19
CA VAL A 112 16.33 -11.83 -33.83
C VAL A 112 15.87 -12.32 -35.19
N LYS A 113 16.16 -11.54 -36.24
CA LYS A 113 15.47 -11.69 -37.55
C LYS A 113 16.29 -12.47 -38.57
N THR A 114 17.61 -12.34 -38.52
CA THR A 114 18.53 -12.91 -39.51
C THR A 114 19.45 -13.97 -38.92
N GLU A 115 20.05 -14.80 -39.75
CA GLU A 115 21.07 -15.77 -39.31
C GLU A 115 22.29 -15.06 -38.68
N GLU A 116 22.63 -13.86 -39.13
CA GLU A 116 23.68 -13.04 -38.53
C GLU A 116 23.33 -12.61 -37.10
N ASP A 117 22.06 -12.27 -36.84
CA ASP A 117 21.59 -11.91 -35.50
C ASP A 117 21.68 -13.10 -34.56
N TYR A 118 21.29 -14.29 -35.02
CA TYR A 118 21.40 -15.51 -34.22
C TYR A 118 22.84 -15.91 -33.92
N GLU A 119 23.74 -15.75 -34.89
CA GLU A 119 25.16 -15.96 -34.67
C GLU A 119 25.73 -14.93 -33.67
N LEU A 120 25.24 -13.68 -33.70
CA LEU A 120 25.60 -12.67 -32.71
C LEU A 120 25.07 -13.02 -31.31
N VAL A 121 23.81 -13.44 -31.19
CA VAL A 121 23.22 -13.92 -29.92
C VAL A 121 24.07 -15.06 -29.34
N ARG A 122 24.34 -16.08 -30.16
CA ARG A 122 25.16 -17.23 -29.76
C ARG A 122 26.53 -16.79 -29.24
N ARG A 123 27.24 -15.92 -29.98
CA ARG A 123 28.58 -15.43 -29.60
C ARG A 123 28.55 -14.63 -28.30
N LEU A 124 27.54 -13.80 -28.09
CA LEU A 124 27.41 -13.00 -26.85
C LEU A 124 27.09 -13.89 -25.65
N ILE A 125 26.17 -14.86 -25.80
CA ILE A 125 25.87 -15.86 -24.77
C ILE A 125 27.13 -16.65 -24.40
N GLU A 126 27.94 -17.09 -25.37
CA GLU A 126 29.18 -17.79 -25.04
C GLU A 126 30.13 -16.92 -24.21
N ARG A 127 30.17 -15.60 -24.47
CA ARG A 127 31.12 -14.66 -23.85
C ARG A 127 30.69 -14.10 -22.50
N HIS A 128 29.44 -14.27 -22.08
CA HIS A 128 28.91 -13.62 -20.88
C HIS A 128 29.63 -14.03 -19.58
N SER A 129 30.27 -15.21 -19.53
CA SER A 129 31.00 -15.69 -18.35
C SER A 129 32.44 -15.17 -18.24
N GLY A 130 32.89 -14.30 -19.17
CA GLY A 130 34.23 -13.70 -19.20
C GLY A 130 35.40 -14.66 -19.53
N HIS A 131 35.22 -15.97 -19.34
CA HIS A 131 36.27 -16.99 -19.52
C HIS A 131 36.27 -17.65 -20.92
N SER A 132 35.21 -17.47 -21.71
CA SER A 132 34.98 -18.24 -22.95
C SER A 132 35.58 -17.65 -24.21
N ALA A 133 36.31 -16.53 -24.13
CA ALA A 133 36.96 -15.90 -25.29
C ALA A 133 38.19 -16.69 -25.82
N SER A 134 38.44 -17.90 -25.31
CA SER A 134 39.62 -18.74 -25.58
C SER A 134 39.43 -19.82 -26.65
N ASP A 135 38.27 -19.85 -27.34
CA ASP A 135 38.01 -20.83 -28.41
C ASP A 135 38.59 -20.40 -29.76
N GLY A 136 38.84 -21.35 -30.66
CA GLY A 136 39.35 -21.14 -32.03
C GLY A 136 38.44 -20.28 -32.92
N MET A 137 37.21 -20.01 -32.47
CA MET A 137 36.29 -19.08 -33.14
C MET A 137 36.77 -17.63 -33.15
N ARG A 138 37.71 -17.26 -32.27
CA ARG A 138 38.29 -15.90 -32.21
C ARG A 138 39.11 -15.51 -33.45
N PHE A 139 39.41 -16.49 -34.31
CA PHE A 139 40.15 -16.32 -35.56
C PHE A 139 39.25 -16.07 -36.78
N PHE A 140 37.92 -16.14 -36.63
CA PHE A 140 36.97 -15.77 -37.69
C PHE A 140 36.68 -14.26 -37.66
N PRO A 141 36.21 -13.66 -38.77
CA PRO A 141 35.75 -12.27 -38.79
C PRO A 141 34.67 -12.02 -37.71
N GLU A 142 34.83 -10.95 -36.95
CA GLU A 142 33.89 -10.52 -35.91
C GLU A 142 33.51 -9.06 -36.10
N ASP A 143 32.33 -8.71 -35.58
CA ASP A 143 31.97 -7.31 -35.41
C ASP A 143 33.01 -6.60 -34.53
N GLY A 144 33.53 -5.46 -34.99
CA GLY A 144 34.54 -4.68 -34.26
C GLY A 144 34.09 -4.23 -32.87
N ASN A 145 32.77 -4.17 -32.61
CA ASN A 145 32.18 -3.78 -31.34
C ASN A 145 31.80 -4.96 -30.44
N ILE A 146 31.98 -6.22 -30.87
CA ILE A 146 31.55 -7.40 -30.10
C ILE A 146 32.15 -7.45 -28.69
N LYS A 147 33.38 -6.93 -28.50
CA LYS A 147 34.01 -6.84 -27.18
C LYS A 147 33.28 -5.84 -26.28
N LYS A 148 32.84 -4.71 -26.84
CA LYS A 148 32.08 -3.69 -26.11
C LYS A 148 30.71 -4.24 -25.70
N TRP A 149 30.02 -4.92 -26.60
CA TRP A 149 28.72 -5.53 -26.32
C TRP A 149 28.81 -6.67 -25.31
N ALA A 150 29.83 -7.52 -25.40
CA ALA A 150 30.09 -8.55 -24.40
C ALA A 150 30.39 -7.93 -23.02
N ALA A 151 31.18 -6.85 -22.96
CA ALA A 151 31.46 -6.16 -21.69
C ALA A 151 30.18 -5.54 -21.07
N MET A 152 29.23 -5.04 -21.87
CA MET A 152 27.93 -4.59 -21.36
C MET A 152 27.16 -5.74 -20.70
N LEU A 153 27.13 -6.92 -21.33
CA LEU A 153 26.47 -8.11 -20.81
C LEU A 153 27.14 -8.64 -19.55
N ILE A 154 28.47 -8.73 -19.54
CA ILE A 154 29.24 -9.16 -18.37
C ILE A 154 29.02 -8.15 -17.23
N GLY A 155 29.11 -6.84 -17.50
CA GLY A 155 28.84 -5.81 -16.50
C GLY A 155 27.44 -5.90 -15.91
N ALA A 156 26.42 -6.17 -16.74
CA ALA A 156 25.05 -6.37 -16.30
C ALA A 156 24.87 -7.65 -15.44
N ASP A 157 25.48 -8.76 -15.84
CA ASP A 157 25.47 -10.02 -15.09
C ASP A 157 26.19 -9.90 -13.73
N LEU A 158 27.28 -9.13 -13.70
CA LEU A 158 28.01 -8.83 -12.47
C LEU A 158 27.25 -7.85 -11.55
N PHE A 159 26.32 -7.07 -12.09
CA PHE A 159 25.65 -5.98 -11.39
C PHE A 159 24.81 -6.48 -10.22
N ASP A 160 24.21 -7.66 -10.28
CA ASP A 160 23.32 -8.18 -9.24
C ASP A 160 23.96 -9.25 -8.33
N LEU A 161 25.28 -9.47 -8.46
CA LEU A 161 26.01 -10.43 -7.65
C LEU A 161 25.86 -10.14 -6.15
N GLY A 162 25.52 -11.15 -5.35
CA GLY A 162 25.45 -11.06 -3.88
C GLY A 162 26.81 -11.08 -3.18
N ILE A 163 27.79 -10.35 -3.71
CA ILE A 163 29.06 -10.03 -3.05
C ILE A 163 29.02 -8.60 -2.50
N GLY A 164 29.97 -8.24 -1.62
CA GLY A 164 30.01 -6.90 -1.01
C GLY A 164 30.01 -5.78 -2.04
N GLU A 165 29.22 -4.73 -1.79
CA GLU A 165 28.90 -3.66 -2.75
C GLU A 165 30.14 -3.03 -3.40
N GLU A 166 31.14 -2.62 -2.61
CA GLU A 166 32.37 -2.01 -3.13
C GLU A 166 33.08 -2.93 -4.13
N LYS A 167 33.17 -4.23 -3.82
CA LYS A 167 33.79 -5.23 -4.71
C LYS A 167 32.96 -5.46 -5.97
N ARG A 168 31.62 -5.46 -5.84
CA ARG A 168 30.67 -5.60 -6.93
C ARG A 168 30.78 -4.42 -7.90
N LEU A 169 30.65 -3.20 -7.39
CA LEU A 169 30.73 -1.98 -8.19
C LEU A 169 32.06 -1.84 -8.92
N ARG A 170 33.19 -2.16 -8.26
CA ARG A 170 34.50 -2.13 -8.91
C ARG A 170 34.62 -3.11 -10.09
N LYS A 171 34.01 -4.29 -10.00
CA LYS A 171 33.98 -5.24 -11.11
C LYS A 171 33.12 -4.72 -12.27
N VAL A 172 31.96 -4.16 -11.97
CA VAL A 172 31.07 -3.54 -12.97
C VAL A 172 31.78 -2.38 -13.66
N GLU A 173 32.43 -1.49 -12.90
CA GLU A 173 33.19 -0.35 -13.41
C GLU A 173 34.27 -0.76 -14.43
N ASN A 174 35.01 -1.85 -14.15
CA ASN A 174 36.01 -2.37 -15.08
C ASN A 174 35.41 -2.77 -16.44
N GLU A 175 34.25 -3.43 -16.43
CA GLU A 175 33.56 -3.80 -17.65
C GLU A 175 32.95 -2.58 -18.36
N LEU A 176 32.43 -1.61 -17.60
CA LEU A 176 31.89 -0.37 -18.16
C LEU A 176 32.95 0.46 -18.90
N MET A 177 34.19 0.50 -18.41
CA MET A 177 35.29 1.16 -19.12
C MET A 177 35.51 0.56 -20.51
N ILE A 178 35.41 -0.77 -20.63
CA ILE A 178 35.53 -1.49 -21.92
C ILE A 178 34.30 -1.23 -22.78
N ALA A 179 33.10 -1.32 -22.20
CA ALA A 179 31.82 -1.13 -22.89
C ALA A 179 31.69 0.28 -23.51
N LEU A 180 32.06 1.31 -22.75
CA LEU A 180 31.95 2.71 -23.17
C LEU A 180 33.15 3.18 -23.97
N GLY A 181 34.32 2.53 -23.83
CA GLY A 181 35.55 2.93 -24.48
C GLY A 181 36.13 4.25 -23.95
N ARG A 182 35.79 4.62 -22.71
CA ARG A 182 36.29 5.81 -22.00
C ARG A 182 36.43 5.52 -20.50
N PRO A 183 37.27 6.28 -19.77
CA PRO A 183 37.31 6.20 -18.31
C PRO A 183 35.93 6.47 -17.72
N CYS A 184 35.56 5.69 -16.70
CA CYS A 184 34.33 5.93 -15.95
C CYS A 184 34.46 5.36 -14.54
N GLN A 185 33.70 5.95 -13.63
CA GLN A 185 33.59 5.58 -12.22
C GLN A 185 32.13 5.52 -11.80
N LEU A 186 31.85 4.67 -10.82
CA LEU A 186 30.53 4.52 -10.23
C LEU A 186 30.45 5.21 -8.86
N PHE A 187 29.44 6.07 -8.68
CA PHE A 187 29.23 6.84 -7.46
C PHE A 187 27.88 6.51 -6.84
N ARG A 188 27.91 5.91 -5.65
CA ARG A 188 26.71 5.53 -4.91
C ARG A 188 26.29 6.65 -3.95
N VAL A 189 25.12 7.22 -4.19
CA VAL A 189 24.47 8.18 -3.28
C VAL A 189 23.36 7.48 -2.53
N CYS A 190 23.42 7.49 -1.19
CA CYS A 190 22.48 6.84 -0.28
C CYS A 190 21.86 7.85 0.69
N LEU A 191 20.63 7.55 1.09
CA LEU A 191 19.89 8.18 2.19
C LEU A 191 20.17 7.43 3.49
N SER A 192 20.27 8.16 4.60
CA SER A 192 20.28 7.57 5.95
C SER A 192 18.87 7.31 6.51
N GLU A 193 17.85 8.02 6.02
CA GLU A 193 16.45 7.90 6.43
C GLU A 193 15.51 8.18 5.24
N ASP A 194 14.33 7.53 5.19
CA ASP A 194 13.28 7.79 4.19
C ASP A 194 12.04 8.41 4.85
N LYS A 195 11.72 9.66 4.47
CA LYS A 195 10.54 10.42 4.91
C LYS A 195 9.52 10.64 3.79
N GLY A 196 9.52 9.78 2.77
CA GLY A 196 8.55 9.78 1.69
C GLY A 196 8.72 10.93 0.68
N TYR A 197 7.74 11.83 0.62
CA TYR A 197 7.72 12.90 -0.38
C TYR A 197 8.90 13.86 -0.20
N LEU A 198 9.26 14.16 1.05
CA LEU A 198 10.36 15.04 1.38
C LEU A 198 11.72 14.51 0.85
N THR A 199 12.00 13.23 1.07
CA THR A 199 13.22 12.53 0.61
C THR A 199 13.19 12.28 -0.90
N SER A 200 12.02 12.06 -1.50
CA SER A 200 11.87 12.00 -2.96
C SER A 200 12.28 13.31 -3.63
N LEU A 201 11.84 14.46 -3.08
CA LEU A 201 12.27 15.78 -3.56
C LEU A 201 13.77 15.99 -3.38
N LEU A 202 14.37 15.51 -2.27
CA LEU A 202 15.81 15.60 -2.03
C LEU A 202 16.61 14.80 -3.06
N LEU A 203 16.21 13.56 -3.33
CA LEU A 203 16.86 12.72 -4.33
C LEU A 203 16.75 13.33 -5.74
N GLY A 204 15.60 13.92 -6.08
CA GLY A 204 15.44 14.65 -7.34
C GLY A 204 16.31 15.90 -7.43
N ALA A 205 16.47 16.65 -6.33
CA ALA A 205 17.40 17.78 -6.24
C ALA A 205 18.87 17.35 -6.40
N CYS A 206 19.24 16.24 -5.76
CA CYS A 206 20.56 15.65 -5.86
C CYS A 206 20.87 15.21 -7.30
N GLU A 207 19.94 14.50 -7.94
CA GLU A 207 20.06 14.09 -9.34
C GLU A 207 20.23 15.29 -10.28
N GLU A 208 19.42 16.34 -10.12
CA GLU A 208 19.52 17.58 -10.89
C GLU A 208 20.89 18.24 -10.77
N VAL A 209 21.43 18.34 -9.55
CA VAL A 209 22.75 18.94 -9.32
C VAL A 209 23.85 18.06 -9.91
N LEU A 210 23.84 16.75 -9.68
CA LEU A 210 24.87 15.83 -10.17
C LEU A 210 24.90 15.77 -11.72
N MET A 211 23.75 15.85 -12.39
CA MET A 211 23.70 15.92 -13.85
C MET A 211 24.43 17.14 -14.42
N LYS A 212 24.46 18.28 -13.72
CA LYS A 212 25.25 19.47 -14.14
C LYS A 212 26.75 19.20 -14.18
N TYR A 213 27.22 18.16 -13.49
CA TYR A 213 28.62 17.71 -13.49
C TYR A 213 28.83 16.44 -14.31
N SER A 214 27.96 16.16 -15.28
CA SER A 214 28.07 15.00 -16.17
C SER A 214 28.01 13.65 -15.47
N LEU A 215 27.39 13.59 -14.28
CA LEU A 215 27.05 12.35 -13.60
C LEU A 215 25.64 11.93 -13.99
N GLN A 216 25.52 10.80 -14.69
CA GLN A 216 24.24 10.28 -15.19
C GLN A 216 23.73 9.17 -14.28
N SER A 217 22.42 9.14 -14.02
CA SER A 217 21.79 8.07 -13.24
C SER A 217 21.87 6.74 -14.00
N LEU A 218 22.49 5.75 -13.38
CA LEU A 218 22.67 4.40 -13.94
C LEU A 218 21.64 3.42 -13.39
N ALA A 219 21.38 3.49 -12.08
CA ALA A 219 20.44 2.59 -11.42
C ALA A 219 19.89 3.20 -10.13
N ILE A 220 18.69 2.79 -9.76
CA ILE A 220 17.92 3.26 -8.62
C ILE A 220 17.80 2.11 -7.61
N TYR A 221 17.96 2.45 -6.34
CA TYR A 221 17.81 1.53 -5.21
C TYR A 221 16.83 2.17 -4.21
N PRO A 222 16.16 1.38 -3.35
CA PRO A 222 15.24 1.91 -2.36
C PRO A 222 15.82 3.06 -1.51
N ASP A 223 17.10 2.95 -1.16
CA ASP A 223 17.85 3.89 -0.32
C ASP A 223 18.64 4.95 -1.11
N GLY A 224 18.51 5.06 -2.44
CA GLY A 224 19.17 6.14 -3.20
C GLY A 224 19.51 5.77 -4.64
N GLN A 225 20.50 6.44 -5.24
CA GLN A 225 20.84 6.28 -6.67
C GLN A 225 22.32 5.94 -6.92
N LEU A 226 22.59 5.27 -8.03
CA LEU A 226 23.94 4.97 -8.53
C LEU A 226 24.18 5.81 -9.77
N PHE A 227 25.25 6.59 -9.77
CA PHE A 227 25.62 7.48 -10.86
C PHE A 227 26.87 6.99 -11.58
N LEU A 228 26.94 7.28 -12.87
CA LEU A 228 28.06 7.02 -13.76
C LEU A 228 28.66 8.35 -14.26
N GLY A 229 29.98 8.49 -14.19
CA GLY A 229 30.71 9.56 -14.87
C GLY A 229 32.21 9.41 -14.73
N GLU A 230 33.00 10.37 -15.22
CA GLU A 230 34.46 10.23 -15.26
C GLU A 230 35.11 10.50 -13.89
N LYS A 231 34.63 11.51 -13.18
CA LYS A 231 35.16 11.95 -11.88
C LYS A 231 34.04 12.58 -11.04
N PHE A 232 34.07 12.36 -9.73
CA PHE A 232 33.24 13.09 -8.79
C PHE A 232 33.74 14.54 -8.63
N PRO A 233 32.87 15.55 -8.46
CA PRO A 233 33.29 16.94 -8.21
C PRO A 233 34.16 17.07 -6.95
N ASP A 234 35.28 17.80 -7.03
CA ASP A 234 36.19 18.05 -5.89
C ASP A 234 35.67 19.15 -4.93
N ARG A 235 34.43 19.62 -5.11
CA ARG A 235 33.81 20.68 -4.29
C ARG A 235 32.65 20.14 -3.46
N ASP A 236 32.38 20.79 -2.33
CA ASP A 236 31.19 20.48 -1.54
C ASP A 236 29.92 20.94 -2.27
N LEU A 237 29.04 19.99 -2.56
CA LEU A 237 27.77 20.20 -3.26
C LEU A 237 26.59 20.39 -2.31
N THR A 238 26.79 20.25 -1.00
CA THR A 238 25.72 20.23 0.01
C THR A 238 24.83 21.47 -0.08
N LYS A 239 25.42 22.67 -0.13
CA LYS A 239 24.68 23.94 -0.25
C LYS A 239 23.90 24.04 -1.56
N GLU A 240 24.48 23.60 -2.68
CA GLU A 240 23.81 23.63 -4.00
C GLU A 240 22.61 22.68 -4.03
N ILE A 241 22.75 21.49 -3.45
CA ILE A 241 21.67 20.50 -3.32
C ILE A 241 20.57 21.05 -2.41
N ALA A 242 20.93 21.67 -1.28
CA ALA A 242 19.96 22.27 -0.37
C ALA A 242 19.15 23.39 -1.04
N ILE A 243 19.77 24.22 -1.90
CA ILE A 243 19.08 25.23 -2.71
C ILE A 243 18.11 24.59 -3.69
N ALA A 244 18.56 23.58 -4.45
CA ALA A 244 17.69 22.88 -5.38
C ALA A 244 16.51 22.18 -4.67
N TRP A 245 16.75 21.63 -3.47
CA TRP A 245 15.73 20.96 -2.66
C TRP A 245 14.70 21.94 -2.11
N GLN A 246 15.14 23.06 -1.51
CA GLN A 246 14.25 24.12 -1.02
C GLN A 246 13.37 24.65 -2.16
N ASN A 247 13.94 24.95 -3.33
CA ASN A 247 13.18 25.41 -4.49
C ASN A 247 12.10 24.41 -4.93
N ARG A 248 12.37 23.10 -4.83
CA ARG A 248 11.37 22.06 -5.13
C ARG A 248 10.26 22.03 -4.09
N ILE A 249 10.61 22.13 -2.81
CA ILE A 249 9.63 22.23 -1.71
C ILE A 249 8.74 23.47 -1.90
N ASP A 250 9.33 24.62 -2.19
CA ASP A 250 8.60 25.87 -2.38
C ASP A 250 7.63 25.81 -3.56
N ARG A 251 8.01 25.16 -4.67
CA ARG A 251 7.09 24.92 -5.79
C ARG A 251 5.90 24.02 -5.42
N VAL A 252 6.05 23.11 -4.46
CA VAL A 252 4.95 22.25 -4.00
C VAL A 252 3.86 23.08 -3.34
N PHE A 253 4.27 23.93 -2.41
CA PHE A 253 3.38 24.81 -1.68
C PHE A 253 2.88 25.97 -2.57
N GLY A 254 3.70 26.47 -3.50
CA GLY A 254 3.39 27.58 -4.41
C GLY A 254 2.18 27.32 -5.30
N ASN A 255 2.07 26.13 -5.88
CA ASN A 255 0.89 25.81 -6.71
C ASN A 255 -0.33 25.37 -5.87
N ASN A 256 -0.25 25.46 -4.54
CA ASN A 256 -1.32 25.08 -3.61
C ASN A 256 -1.59 26.20 -2.59
N ILE A 257 -1.36 27.47 -2.94
CA ILE A 257 -1.59 28.62 -2.06
C ILE A 257 -3.02 28.64 -1.50
N GLU A 258 -4.01 28.23 -2.30
CA GLU A 258 -5.40 28.06 -1.83
C GLU A 258 -5.53 27.12 -0.61
N GLN A 259 -4.68 26.08 -0.55
CA GLN A 259 -4.64 25.13 0.56
C GLN A 259 -3.80 25.62 1.74
N LEU A 260 -3.17 26.78 1.66
CA LEU A 260 -2.42 27.41 2.76
C LEU A 260 -3.18 28.59 3.39
N VAL A 261 -4.34 28.94 2.81
CA VAL A 261 -5.24 29.97 3.29
C VAL A 261 -6.54 29.31 3.76
N HIS A 262 -6.68 29.16 5.07
CA HIS A 262 -7.75 28.33 5.64
C HIS A 262 -8.86 29.15 6.29
N PRO A 263 -10.14 28.94 5.92
CA PRO A 263 -11.25 29.46 6.69
C PRO A 263 -11.45 28.62 7.96
N THR A 264 -11.32 29.24 9.13
CA THR A 264 -11.59 28.62 10.44
C THR A 264 -12.77 29.28 11.14
N LYS A 265 -13.23 28.71 12.27
CA LYS A 265 -14.22 29.35 13.16
C LYS A 265 -13.71 30.72 13.67
N ASP A 266 -12.39 30.85 13.80
CA ASP A 266 -11.72 32.02 14.34
C ASP A 266 -11.45 33.10 13.28
N GLY A 267 -11.74 32.85 11.99
CA GLY A 267 -11.41 33.75 10.87
C GLY A 267 -10.59 33.05 9.78
N ILE A 268 -10.18 33.78 8.75
CA ILE A 268 -9.27 33.26 7.71
C ILE A 268 -7.84 33.32 8.25
N LYS A 269 -7.17 32.17 8.33
CA LYS A 269 -5.76 32.06 8.73
C LYS A 269 -4.90 31.94 7.48
N ILE A 270 -3.78 32.68 7.46
CA ILE A 270 -2.85 32.76 6.34
C ILE A 270 -1.50 32.26 6.82
N GLU A 271 -1.07 31.11 6.30
CA GLU A 271 0.25 30.55 6.61
C GLU A 271 1.37 31.40 6.00
N LEU A 272 2.54 31.40 6.63
CA LEU A 272 3.68 32.22 6.18
C LEU A 272 4.22 31.76 4.82
N GLN A 273 4.18 30.46 4.55
CA GLN A 273 4.67 29.89 3.30
C GLN A 273 3.89 30.42 2.07
N ALA A 274 2.58 30.66 2.22
CA ALA A 274 1.76 31.24 1.15
C ALA A 274 2.26 32.63 0.76
N ILE A 275 2.56 33.45 1.76
CA ILE A 275 3.05 34.82 1.58
C ILE A 275 4.45 34.82 0.97
N GLN A 276 5.33 33.90 1.40
CA GLN A 276 6.69 33.78 0.86
C GLN A 276 6.72 33.44 -0.64
N GLN A 277 5.73 32.67 -1.12
CA GLN A 277 5.67 32.26 -2.52
C GLN A 277 5.09 33.35 -3.40
N ASN A 278 3.87 33.79 -3.11
CA ASN A 278 3.18 34.78 -3.92
C ASN A 278 2.19 35.56 -3.05
N PRO A 279 2.60 36.76 -2.56
CA PRO A 279 1.73 37.62 -1.76
C PRO A 279 0.42 38.00 -2.46
N GLU A 280 0.45 38.23 -3.78
CA GLU A 280 -0.74 38.68 -4.53
C GLU A 280 -1.71 37.53 -4.81
N GLU A 281 -1.22 36.33 -5.11
CA GLU A 281 -2.09 35.15 -5.24
C GLU A 281 -2.70 34.74 -3.90
N THR A 282 -1.93 34.84 -2.81
CA THR A 282 -2.44 34.66 -1.44
C THR A 282 -3.58 35.63 -1.14
N LEU A 283 -3.40 36.90 -1.52
CA LEU A 283 -4.44 37.92 -1.39
C LEU A 283 -5.69 37.55 -2.22
N GLY A 284 -5.50 37.08 -3.45
CA GLY A 284 -6.59 36.58 -4.31
C GLY A 284 -7.38 35.44 -3.65
N CYS A 285 -6.70 34.48 -3.01
CA CYS A 285 -7.33 33.38 -2.29
C CYS A 285 -8.17 33.87 -1.10
N VAL A 286 -7.65 34.83 -0.32
CA VAL A 286 -8.39 35.44 0.80
C VAL A 286 -9.67 36.10 0.28
N ILE A 287 -9.59 36.87 -0.80
CA ILE A 287 -10.74 37.55 -1.40
C ILE A 287 -11.80 36.54 -1.87
N ALA A 288 -11.38 35.47 -2.56
CA ALA A 288 -12.29 34.42 -3.01
C ALA A 288 -13.02 33.73 -1.83
N LEU A 289 -12.33 33.51 -0.71
CA LEU A 289 -12.95 32.98 0.51
C LEU A 289 -13.93 33.95 1.17
N LEU A 290 -13.64 35.25 1.15
CA LEU A 290 -14.55 36.28 1.66
C LEU A 290 -15.84 36.33 0.84
N GLU A 291 -15.75 36.26 -0.50
CA GLU A 291 -16.92 36.17 -1.38
C GLU A 291 -17.74 34.89 -1.13
N LYS A 292 -17.06 33.75 -0.91
CA LYS A 292 -17.74 32.51 -0.54
C LYS A 292 -18.47 32.61 0.81
N LYS A 293 -17.87 33.30 1.79
CA LYS A 293 -18.50 33.55 3.10
C LYS A 293 -19.69 34.50 3.01
N LYS A 294 -19.60 35.53 2.16
CA LYS A 294 -20.69 36.45 1.84
C LYS A 294 -21.92 35.71 1.29
N ALA A 295 -21.72 34.77 0.37
CA ALA A 295 -22.80 33.98 -0.22
C ALA A 295 -23.49 32.99 0.76
N GLY A 296 -22.78 32.53 1.80
CA GLY A 296 -23.25 31.50 2.72
C GLY A 296 -23.86 32.00 4.04
N ILE A 297 -24.10 33.30 4.18
CA ILE A 297 -24.47 33.93 5.44
C ILE A 297 -25.93 33.70 5.85
N LYS A 298 -26.18 33.56 7.16
CA LYS A 298 -27.53 33.50 7.76
C LYS A 298 -27.71 34.67 8.72
N SER A 299 -28.78 35.47 8.54
CA SER A 299 -29.09 36.66 9.34
C SER A 299 -29.12 36.40 10.84
N ASP A 300 -29.68 35.27 11.25
CA ASP A 300 -29.88 34.93 12.66
C ASP A 300 -28.55 34.74 13.40
N LYS A 301 -27.54 34.22 12.69
CA LYS A 301 -26.20 34.00 13.24
C LYS A 301 -25.47 35.33 13.46
N ILE A 302 -25.64 36.29 12.54
CA ILE A 302 -25.08 37.64 12.68
C ILE A 302 -25.65 38.31 13.93
N GLN A 303 -26.97 38.27 14.11
CA GLN A 303 -27.63 38.88 15.27
C GLN A 303 -27.18 38.25 16.59
N GLN A 304 -26.97 36.94 16.63
CA GLN A 304 -26.42 36.24 17.80
C GLN A 304 -24.99 36.71 18.12
N ASP A 305 -24.11 36.78 17.12
CA ASP A 305 -22.73 37.20 17.33
C ASP A 305 -22.66 38.68 17.74
N VAL A 306 -23.42 39.57 17.09
CA VAL A 306 -23.52 40.99 17.47
C VAL A 306 -24.02 41.13 18.90
N SER A 307 -25.10 40.45 19.28
CA SER A 307 -25.65 40.52 20.64
C SER A 307 -24.66 40.02 21.69
N LYS A 308 -23.95 38.93 21.39
CA LYS A 308 -22.92 38.36 22.26
C LYS A 308 -21.78 39.34 22.51
N TYR A 309 -21.19 39.90 21.45
CA TYR A 309 -20.02 40.78 21.59
C TYR A 309 -20.39 42.20 22.03
N ALA A 310 -21.60 42.68 21.75
CA ALA A 310 -22.16 43.88 22.35
C ALA A 310 -22.34 43.72 23.87
N GLY A 311 -22.91 42.59 24.32
CA GLY A 311 -23.09 42.28 25.73
C GLY A 311 -21.76 42.17 26.49
N MET A 312 -20.71 41.65 25.86
CA MET A 312 -19.37 41.58 26.44
C MET A 312 -18.69 42.96 26.58
N ALA A 313 -18.94 43.89 25.64
CA ALA A 313 -18.38 45.25 25.69
C ALA A 313 -19.13 46.16 26.67
N GLY A 314 -20.41 45.89 26.90
CA GLY A 314 -21.29 46.64 27.82
C GLY A 314 -22.05 47.78 27.12
N GLU A 315 -23.24 48.09 27.63
CA GLU A 315 -24.17 49.05 26.98
C GLU A 315 -23.56 50.46 26.81
N LYS A 316 -22.69 50.89 27.72
CA LYS A 316 -22.03 52.19 27.64
C LYS A 316 -21.11 52.27 26.41
N ALA A 317 -20.31 51.23 26.17
CA ALA A 317 -19.40 51.15 25.03
C ALA A 317 -20.17 51.08 23.70
N VAL A 318 -21.32 50.40 23.68
CA VAL A 318 -22.20 50.35 22.49
C VAL A 318 -22.75 51.74 22.15
N ARG A 319 -23.24 52.49 23.14
CA ARG A 319 -23.73 53.87 22.91
C ARG A 319 -22.62 54.82 22.46
N GLU A 320 -21.42 54.68 23.04
CA GLU A 320 -20.25 55.47 22.64
C GLU A 320 -19.81 55.13 21.20
N ALA A 321 -19.86 53.87 20.80
CA ALA A 321 -19.60 53.43 19.43
C ALA A 321 -20.66 53.96 18.43
N GLU A 322 -21.94 53.87 18.77
CA GLU A 322 -23.03 54.41 17.95
C GLU A 322 -22.91 55.94 17.77
N ALA A 323 -22.49 56.67 18.81
CA ALA A 323 -22.32 58.12 18.78
C ALA A 323 -21.25 58.59 17.76
N VAL A 324 -20.27 57.74 17.47
CA VAL A 324 -19.22 57.99 16.46
C VAL A 324 -19.49 57.24 15.13
N GLY A 325 -20.71 56.74 14.95
CA GLY A 325 -21.17 56.13 13.70
C GLY A 325 -20.75 54.66 13.49
N LEU A 326 -20.29 53.96 14.53
CA LEU A 326 -19.98 52.53 14.48
C LEU A 326 -21.25 51.71 14.73
N LEU A 327 -21.93 51.37 13.63
CA LEU A 327 -23.15 50.58 13.68
C LEU A 327 -22.84 49.09 13.43
N PRO A 328 -23.55 48.16 14.09
CA PRO A 328 -23.35 46.74 13.83
C PRO A 328 -23.69 46.37 12.38
N ILE A 329 -22.99 45.37 11.86
CA ILE A 329 -23.23 44.82 10.53
C ILE A 329 -24.69 44.39 10.33
N ALA A 330 -25.23 44.61 9.12
CA ALA A 330 -26.60 44.24 8.78
C ALA A 330 -26.73 43.56 7.41
N THR A 331 -25.78 43.77 6.51
CA THR A 331 -25.80 43.23 5.15
C THR A 331 -24.75 42.12 4.97
N ALA A 332 -24.88 41.34 3.90
CA ALA A 332 -23.88 40.34 3.52
C ALA A 332 -22.53 41.00 3.14
N ASP A 333 -22.57 42.20 2.56
CA ASP A 333 -21.38 42.99 2.25
C ASP A 333 -20.66 43.45 3.52
N ASP A 334 -21.40 43.94 4.51
CA ASP A 334 -20.83 44.34 5.80
C ASP A 334 -20.13 43.14 6.48
N PHE A 335 -20.70 41.95 6.35
CA PHE A 335 -20.10 40.74 6.91
C PHE A 335 -18.81 40.32 6.21
N ALA A 336 -18.74 40.45 4.88
CA ALA A 336 -17.52 40.19 4.13
C ALA A 336 -16.39 41.12 4.58
N ILE A 337 -16.71 42.41 4.77
CA ILE A 337 -15.77 43.41 5.30
C ILE A 337 -15.35 43.05 6.74
N SER A 338 -16.30 42.68 7.60
CA SER A 338 -16.01 42.23 8.98
C SER A 338 -15.06 41.02 9.01
N GLU A 339 -15.29 40.00 8.18
CA GLU A 339 -14.40 38.84 8.09
C GLU A 339 -13.03 39.19 7.47
N GLY A 340 -12.97 40.17 6.56
CA GLY A 340 -11.72 40.70 6.02
C GLY A 340 -10.90 41.48 7.06
N LEU A 341 -11.53 42.33 7.87
CA LEU A 341 -10.90 43.00 9.01
C LEU A 341 -10.33 41.97 10.00
N LYS A 342 -11.07 40.89 10.24
CA LYS A 342 -10.65 39.78 11.09
C LYS A 342 -9.44 39.04 10.53
N ALA A 343 -9.40 38.81 9.21
CA ALA A 343 -8.26 38.21 8.52
C ALA A 343 -7.02 39.11 8.63
N ALA A 344 -7.16 40.42 8.42
CA ALA A 344 -6.06 41.38 8.58
C ALA A 344 -5.52 41.40 10.02
N TYR A 345 -6.41 41.40 11.02
CA TYR A 345 -6.03 41.31 12.43
C TYR A 345 -5.23 40.04 12.72
N LEU A 346 -5.70 38.87 12.28
CA LEU A 346 -4.96 37.61 12.45
C LEU A 346 -3.60 37.63 11.75
N SER A 347 -3.51 38.22 10.56
CA SER A 347 -2.24 38.35 9.82
C SER A 347 -1.23 39.22 10.56
N TYR A 348 -1.63 40.40 11.07
CA TYR A 348 -0.74 41.24 11.88
C TYR A 348 -0.33 40.58 13.19
N ARG A 349 -1.23 39.84 13.84
CA ARG A 349 -0.89 39.03 15.02
C ARG A 349 0.14 37.95 14.68
N GLY A 350 0.08 37.37 13.47
CA GLY A 350 1.10 36.48 12.92
C GLY A 350 2.45 37.14 12.66
N ALA A 351 2.51 38.47 12.56
CA ALA A 351 3.75 39.26 12.49
C ALA A 351 4.31 39.64 13.88
N GLY A 352 3.71 39.14 14.97
CA GLY A 352 4.13 39.49 16.34
C GLY A 352 3.62 40.86 16.83
N ILE A 353 2.77 41.55 16.06
CA ILE A 353 2.25 42.88 16.43
C ILE A 353 1.23 42.75 17.57
N ASN A 354 1.28 43.68 18.53
CA ASN A 354 0.34 43.69 19.64
C ASN A 354 -1.10 44.06 19.18
N PRO A 355 -2.16 43.73 19.94
CA PRO A 355 -3.53 43.91 19.47
C PRO A 355 -3.95 45.36 19.22
N GLN A 356 -3.36 46.32 19.95
CA GLN A 356 -3.70 47.73 19.81
C GLN A 356 -3.09 48.29 18.52
N GLU A 357 -1.79 48.09 18.33
CA GLU A 357 -1.06 48.50 17.13
C GLU A 357 -1.62 47.84 15.86
N ALA A 358 -2.05 46.58 15.94
CA ALA A 358 -2.70 45.90 14.82
C ALA A 358 -3.99 46.63 14.39
N TRP A 359 -4.80 47.09 15.35
CA TRP A 359 -6.03 47.83 15.05
C TRP A 359 -5.78 49.26 14.63
N ASP A 360 -4.72 49.90 15.12
CA ASP A 360 -4.32 51.23 14.64
C ASP A 360 -3.95 51.19 13.16
N ARG A 361 -3.10 50.22 12.77
CA ARG A 361 -2.71 50.01 11.36
C ARG A 361 -3.92 49.67 10.47
N ILE A 362 -4.79 48.76 10.93
CA ILE A 362 -6.04 48.43 10.21
C ILE A 362 -6.90 49.70 10.04
N GLY A 363 -7.06 50.48 11.11
CA GLY A 363 -7.87 51.69 11.10
C GLY A 363 -7.33 52.76 10.15
N GLU A 364 -6.01 52.92 10.02
CA GLU A 364 -5.40 53.85 9.07
C GLU A 364 -5.67 53.45 7.62
N ARG A 365 -5.53 52.17 7.29
CA ARG A 365 -5.75 51.67 5.92
C ARG A 365 -7.21 51.64 5.52
N THR A 366 -8.11 51.40 6.47
CA THR A 366 -9.55 51.27 6.23
C THR A 366 -10.32 52.58 6.32
N GLY A 367 -9.67 53.66 6.79
CA GLY A 367 -10.27 55.00 6.90
C GLY A 367 -11.01 55.28 8.21
N LEU A 368 -10.80 54.46 9.25
CA LEU A 368 -11.41 54.70 10.56
C LEU A 368 -10.76 55.91 11.25
N SER A 369 -11.58 56.86 11.68
CA SER A 369 -11.14 58.03 12.45
C SER A 369 -10.57 57.64 13.82
N LYS A 370 -9.78 58.53 14.44
CA LYS A 370 -9.23 58.29 15.79
C LYS A 370 -10.33 58.09 16.84
N GLU A 371 -11.41 58.86 16.74
CA GLU A 371 -12.56 58.79 17.64
C GLU A 371 -13.27 57.42 17.54
N GLN A 372 -13.42 56.91 16.32
CA GLN A 372 -13.95 55.56 16.08
C GLN A 372 -13.02 54.46 16.60
N ARG A 373 -11.70 54.60 16.45
CA ARG A 373 -10.75 53.59 16.97
C ARG A 373 -10.79 53.50 18.50
N ILE A 374 -10.88 54.63 19.19
CA ILE A 374 -11.01 54.69 20.66
C ILE A 374 -12.31 54.01 21.09
N ALA A 375 -13.43 54.29 20.40
CA ALA A 375 -14.72 53.69 20.72
C ALA A 375 -14.76 52.16 20.50
N LEU A 376 -13.88 51.61 19.66
CA LEU A 376 -13.75 50.16 19.44
C LEU A 376 -12.91 49.44 20.52
N GLU A 377 -12.12 50.16 21.33
CA GLU A 377 -11.20 49.53 22.31
C GLU A 377 -11.89 48.57 23.29
N PRO A 378 -13.08 48.88 23.85
CA PRO A 378 -13.79 48.00 24.79
C PRO A 378 -14.27 46.68 24.17
N PHE A 379 -14.39 46.61 22.83
CA PHE A 379 -14.84 45.42 22.14
C PHE A 379 -13.70 44.40 22.00
N ASN A 380 -14.05 43.12 21.98
CA ASN A 380 -13.10 42.05 21.73
C ASN A 380 -12.35 42.29 20.40
N SER A 381 -11.01 42.25 20.47
CA SER A 381 -10.13 42.64 19.37
C SER A 381 -10.23 41.76 18.12
N GLN A 382 -10.66 40.50 18.25
CA GLN A 382 -10.76 39.60 17.11
C GLN A 382 -12.19 39.53 16.54
N TYR A 383 -13.20 39.67 17.39
CA TYR A 383 -14.59 39.41 17.00
C TYR A 383 -15.44 40.69 17.05
N GLY A 384 -15.48 41.34 18.22
CA GLY A 384 -16.37 42.48 18.45
C GLY A 384 -16.00 43.68 17.60
N ARG A 385 -14.71 44.04 17.52
CA ARG A 385 -14.26 45.21 16.75
C ARG A 385 -14.61 45.09 15.27
N CYS A 386 -14.45 43.90 14.67
CA CYS A 386 -14.79 43.65 13.27
C CYS A 386 -16.28 43.88 12.97
N LEU A 387 -17.17 43.43 13.88
CA LEU A 387 -18.62 43.51 13.71
C LEU A 387 -19.17 44.95 13.76
N PHE A 388 -18.48 45.86 14.45
CA PHE A 388 -18.90 47.25 14.60
C PHE A 388 -18.11 48.22 13.70
N ALA A 389 -16.91 47.85 13.28
CA ALA A 389 -16.08 48.66 12.40
C ALA A 389 -16.44 48.55 10.91
N ALA A 390 -17.02 47.43 10.47
CA ALA A 390 -17.15 47.13 9.04
C ALA A 390 -17.97 48.15 8.24
N LYS A 391 -19.04 48.71 8.81
CA LYS A 391 -19.85 49.75 8.13
C LYS A 391 -19.15 51.11 8.02
N SER A 392 -18.25 51.39 8.95
CA SER A 392 -17.57 52.69 9.06
C SER A 392 -16.21 52.68 8.35
N ALA A 393 -15.79 51.54 7.79
CA ALA A 393 -14.58 51.41 6.99
C ALA A 393 -14.78 52.03 5.60
N GLU A 394 -14.46 53.32 5.45
CA GLU A 394 -14.66 54.10 4.21
C GLU A 394 -13.99 53.48 2.98
N ARG A 395 -12.80 52.91 3.14
CA ARG A 395 -12.06 52.25 2.05
C ARG A 395 -12.44 50.77 1.88
N GLY A 396 -13.36 50.26 2.69
CA GLY A 396 -13.95 48.93 2.59
C GLY A 396 -12.94 47.82 2.33
N MET A 397 -13.19 47.04 1.27
CA MET A 397 -12.33 45.91 0.88
C MET A 397 -10.94 46.35 0.36
N GLU A 398 -10.82 47.51 -0.29
CA GLU A 398 -9.52 48.03 -0.74
C GLU A 398 -8.61 48.32 0.44
N GLY A 399 -9.14 48.93 1.51
CA GLY A 399 -8.41 49.18 2.75
C GLY A 399 -7.96 47.90 3.45
N ILE A 400 -8.79 46.85 3.40
CA ILE A 400 -8.43 45.51 3.91
C ILE A 400 -7.30 44.89 3.09
N GLN A 401 -7.34 45.01 1.76
CA GLN A 401 -6.28 44.51 0.90
C GLN A 401 -4.94 45.24 1.17
N GLU A 402 -4.96 46.55 1.35
CA GLU A 402 -3.78 47.31 1.75
C GLU A 402 -3.23 46.88 3.11
N ALA A 403 -4.10 46.69 4.10
CA ALA A 403 -3.72 46.20 5.42
C ALA A 403 -3.09 44.79 5.35
N LEU A 404 -3.66 43.90 4.53
CA LEU A 404 -3.10 42.57 4.30
C LEU A 404 -1.73 42.65 3.60
N ARG A 405 -1.57 43.44 2.53
CA ARG A 405 -0.28 43.63 1.86
C ARG A 405 0.80 44.16 2.80
N GLU A 406 0.47 45.14 3.63
CA GLU A 406 1.40 45.64 4.65
C GLU A 406 1.75 44.54 5.66
N SER A 407 0.75 43.80 6.16
CA SER A 407 1.00 42.69 7.07
C SER A 407 1.89 41.61 6.45
N PHE A 408 1.73 41.33 5.15
CA PHE A 408 2.55 40.38 4.41
C PHE A 408 3.99 40.86 4.32
N GLN A 409 4.20 42.14 3.98
CA GLN A 409 5.53 42.75 3.98
C GLN A 409 6.19 42.70 5.36
N LEU A 410 5.45 42.95 6.44
CA LEU A 410 5.99 42.84 7.79
C LEU A 410 6.37 41.41 8.16
N ARG A 411 5.52 40.43 7.81
CA ARG A 411 5.81 39.01 8.05
C ARG A 411 7.02 38.53 7.25
N LEU A 412 7.19 39.03 6.02
CA LEU A 412 8.40 38.80 5.24
C LEU A 412 9.61 39.51 5.86
N ALA A 413 9.47 40.77 6.26
CA ALA A 413 10.55 41.59 6.83
C ALA A 413 11.06 41.07 8.18
N THR A 414 10.17 40.53 9.01
CA THR A 414 10.51 39.91 10.30
C THR A 414 11.31 38.62 10.08
N ASN A 415 11.12 37.95 8.94
CA ASN A 415 11.98 36.84 8.49
C ASN A 415 13.24 37.31 7.75
N LEU A 416 13.20 38.46 7.07
CA LEU A 416 14.32 39.00 6.29
C LEU A 416 15.45 39.56 7.15
N GLN A 417 15.24 39.83 8.45
CA GLN A 417 16.36 40.08 9.38
C GLN A 417 17.31 38.86 9.53
N ASP A 418 16.92 37.70 9.00
CA ASP A 418 17.74 36.48 8.89
C ASP A 418 17.96 35.99 7.43
N SER A 419 17.58 36.75 6.38
CA SER A 419 17.63 36.21 5.01
C SER A 419 18.20 37.17 3.94
N ASP A 420 19.52 37.16 3.79
CA ASP A 420 20.14 37.34 2.48
C ASP A 420 20.06 36.00 1.75
N LEU A 421 19.04 35.73 0.90
CA LEU A 421 18.99 34.69 -0.15
C LEU A 421 19.67 33.31 0.09
N GLU A 422 19.88 32.90 1.34
CA GLU A 422 20.61 31.71 1.75
C GLU A 422 19.61 30.71 2.32
N VAL A 423 19.65 29.50 1.76
CA VAL A 423 18.99 28.34 2.37
C VAL A 423 19.42 28.23 3.82
N SER A 424 18.47 28.02 4.73
CA SER A 424 18.73 27.92 6.16
C SER A 424 19.88 26.93 6.44
N GLU A 425 20.75 27.28 7.39
CA GLU A 425 21.82 26.39 7.87
C GLU A 425 21.28 25.03 8.34
N GLU A 426 20.03 24.97 8.85
CA GLU A 426 19.36 23.72 9.22
C GLU A 426 19.17 22.79 8.00
N MET A 427 18.63 23.29 6.88
CA MET A 427 18.48 22.52 5.65
C MET A 427 19.83 22.03 5.09
N ILE A 428 20.87 22.87 5.15
CA ILE A 428 22.23 22.47 4.72
C ILE A 428 22.75 21.34 5.62
N ALA A 429 22.58 21.46 6.94
CA ALA A 429 22.98 20.43 7.89
C ALA A 429 22.22 19.12 7.66
N VAL A 430 20.92 19.18 7.39
CA VAL A 430 20.10 17.99 7.08
C VAL A 430 20.58 17.30 5.81
N VAL A 431 20.84 18.04 4.72
CA VAL A 431 21.38 17.45 3.48
C VAL A 431 22.71 16.75 3.76
N SER A 432 23.57 17.37 4.58
CA SER A 432 24.85 16.79 4.98
C SER A 432 24.68 15.49 5.79
N GLN A 433 23.66 15.41 6.66
CA GLN A 433 23.41 14.24 7.51
C GLN A 433 22.69 13.11 6.76
N TRP A 434 21.81 13.47 5.81
CA TRP A 434 20.97 12.50 5.10
C TRP A 434 21.66 11.88 3.90
N LEU A 435 22.56 12.60 3.21
CA LEU A 435 23.30 12.08 2.07
C LEU A 435 24.71 11.65 2.45
N ASN A 436 25.17 10.52 1.90
CA ASN A 436 26.48 9.92 2.18
C ASN A 436 27.67 10.62 1.50
N PHE A 437 27.74 11.95 1.45
CA PHE A 437 28.86 12.66 0.82
C PHE A 437 30.15 12.66 1.68
N PRO A 438 31.34 12.61 1.06
CA PRO A 438 32.62 12.44 1.74
C PRO A 438 32.99 13.55 2.74
N ASN A 439 32.40 14.74 2.62
CA ASN A 439 32.70 15.88 3.50
C ASN A 439 31.69 16.06 4.66
N ALA A 440 30.71 15.16 4.81
CA ALA A 440 29.47 15.43 5.53
C ALA A 440 29.18 14.49 6.72
N ARG A 441 30.19 14.14 7.53
CA ARG A 441 29.96 13.30 8.73
C ARG A 441 30.29 14.03 10.02
N THR A 442 29.29 14.74 10.55
CA THR A 442 29.17 14.91 12.01
C THR A 442 27.79 14.42 12.43
N TRP A 443 27.61 13.10 12.53
CA TRP A 443 26.43 12.57 13.24
C TRP A 443 26.54 12.99 14.70
N ARG A 444 25.71 13.95 15.12
CA ARG A 444 25.69 14.50 16.48
C ARG A 444 24.79 13.68 17.41
N ALA A 445 24.94 12.35 17.39
CA ALA A 445 24.12 11.42 18.18
C ALA A 445 24.14 11.76 19.69
N LYS A 446 25.28 12.27 20.19
CA LYS A 446 25.41 12.72 21.57
C LYS A 446 24.56 13.97 21.85
N ASP A 447 24.60 14.97 20.97
CA ASP A 447 23.84 16.19 21.15
C ASP A 447 22.33 15.94 21.06
N GLU A 448 21.89 15.04 20.16
CA GLU A 448 20.49 14.59 20.07
C GLU A 448 20.04 13.85 21.33
N LEU A 449 20.89 12.97 21.87
CA LEU A 449 20.61 12.24 23.12
C LEU A 449 20.56 13.18 24.32
N ASP A 450 21.51 14.10 24.44
CA ASP A 450 21.58 15.09 25.50
C ASP A 450 20.34 16.01 25.43
N ALA A 451 19.96 16.48 24.23
CA ALA A 451 18.74 17.24 24.01
C ALA A 451 17.46 16.45 24.39
N TYR A 452 17.38 15.16 24.05
CA TYR A 452 16.26 14.31 24.49
C TYR A 452 16.18 14.14 26.01
N ILE A 453 17.34 13.98 26.66
CA ILE A 453 17.43 13.81 28.12
C ILE A 453 17.01 15.10 28.83
N GLU A 454 17.52 16.24 28.38
CA GLU A 454 17.33 17.58 28.99
C GLU A 454 15.96 18.19 28.67
N ALA A 455 15.36 17.86 27.52
CA ALA A 455 14.07 18.40 27.13
C ALA A 455 12.94 18.02 28.09
N ASN A 456 12.08 19.00 28.38
CA ASN A 456 10.82 18.79 29.10
C ASN A 456 10.04 17.66 28.43
N PRO A 457 9.54 16.63 29.16
CA PRO A 457 8.78 15.53 28.58
C PRO A 457 7.60 15.95 27.69
N ARG A 458 7.04 17.15 27.90
CA ARG A 458 5.96 17.74 27.08
C ARG A 458 6.43 18.35 25.75
N GLN A 459 7.71 18.67 25.64
CA GLN A 459 8.34 19.29 24.48
C GLN A 459 9.24 18.32 23.73
N ARG A 460 9.31 17.04 24.14
CA ARG A 460 10.10 16.05 23.41
C ARG A 460 9.47 15.75 22.06
N SER A 461 10.29 15.63 21.04
CA SER A 461 9.80 15.19 19.74
C SER A 461 9.29 13.75 19.86
N SER A 462 8.10 13.54 19.28
CA SER A 462 7.45 12.23 19.15
C SER A 462 7.65 11.62 17.76
N LEU A 463 8.17 12.41 16.82
CA LEU A 463 8.43 12.06 15.42
C LEU A 463 9.76 12.72 15.05
N GLY A 464 10.81 11.92 14.84
CA GLY A 464 12.18 12.40 14.61
C GLY A 464 13.00 12.66 15.89
N SER A 465 14.16 13.33 15.71
CA SER A 465 15.08 13.64 16.82
C SER A 465 14.56 14.80 17.68
N THR A 466 14.89 14.80 18.98
CA THR A 466 14.52 15.92 19.86
C THR A 466 15.57 17.03 19.71
N SER A 467 15.20 18.12 19.05
CA SER A 467 16.03 19.30 18.86
C SER A 467 15.63 20.45 19.81
N LYS A 468 16.29 21.61 19.73
CA LYS A 468 15.90 22.82 20.48
C LYS A 468 14.66 23.52 19.88
N GLN A 469 14.32 23.24 18.62
CA GLN A 469 13.20 23.83 17.90
C GLN A 469 12.21 22.72 17.54
N ILE A 470 11.14 22.64 18.32
CA ILE A 470 10.14 21.58 18.18
C ILE A 470 8.80 22.26 17.91
N GLU A 471 8.14 21.82 16.85
CA GLU A 471 6.86 22.36 16.42
C GLU A 471 5.71 21.53 16.97
N GLU A 472 4.64 22.22 17.39
CA GLU A 472 3.37 21.56 17.69
C GLU A 472 2.68 21.19 16.37
N LEU A 473 2.43 19.90 16.16
CA LEU A 473 1.67 19.44 14.99
C LEU A 473 0.19 19.78 15.17
N MET A 474 -0.28 20.83 14.50
CA MET A 474 -1.70 21.19 14.48
C MET A 474 -2.47 20.31 13.50
N SER A 475 -3.69 19.90 13.87
CA SER A 475 -4.54 18.98 13.09
C SER A 475 -4.77 19.40 11.63
N ASN A 476 -4.77 20.71 11.35
CA ASN A 476 -5.08 21.24 10.03
C ASN A 476 -3.93 21.05 9.02
N ASN A 477 -2.72 20.78 9.51
CA ASN A 477 -1.51 20.63 8.69
C ASN A 477 -1.09 19.16 8.55
N MET A 478 -1.97 18.24 8.95
CA MET A 478 -1.75 16.81 8.95
C MET A 478 -2.69 16.13 7.96
N PRO A 479 -2.33 14.93 7.46
CA PRO A 479 -3.29 14.07 6.78
C PRO A 479 -4.57 13.90 7.60
N PRO A 480 -5.74 13.79 6.96
CA PRO A 480 -7.04 13.75 7.64
C PRO A 480 -7.10 12.76 8.80
N GLU A 481 -7.73 13.17 9.91
CA GLU A 481 -7.98 12.36 11.11
C GLU A 481 -6.74 11.77 11.81
N THR A 482 -5.53 12.06 11.33
CA THR A 482 -4.28 11.63 11.97
C THR A 482 -4.28 12.09 13.41
N LYS A 483 -4.53 11.18 14.35
CA LYS A 483 -4.58 11.53 15.76
C LYS A 483 -3.20 11.92 16.24
N VAL A 484 -3.18 13.07 16.87
CA VAL A 484 -2.03 13.70 17.49
C VAL A 484 -1.85 13.08 18.89
N GLN A 485 -1.83 11.75 19.02
CA GLN A 485 -1.60 11.07 20.31
C GLN A 485 -0.15 10.58 20.43
N SER A 486 0.46 10.82 21.59
CA SER A 486 1.78 10.34 21.96
C SER A 486 1.70 9.15 22.92
N PHE A 487 2.66 8.25 22.81
CA PHE A 487 3.16 7.47 23.95
C PHE A 487 4.55 8.02 24.27
N SER A 488 4.64 8.88 25.29
CA SER A 488 5.93 9.15 25.95
C SER A 488 5.97 8.34 27.23
N ASN A 489 6.99 7.49 27.37
CA ASN A 489 7.22 6.63 28.54
C ASN A 489 7.47 7.42 29.85
N ARG A 490 7.40 8.75 29.82
CA ARG A 490 7.59 9.65 30.97
C ARG A 490 6.45 10.66 31.19
N LEU A 491 5.29 10.48 30.55
CA LEU A 491 4.12 11.29 30.89
C LEU A 491 3.67 10.96 32.32
N PRO A 492 3.48 11.96 33.21
CA PRO A 492 2.92 11.73 34.52
C PRO A 492 1.51 11.13 34.38
N GLY A 493 1.23 10.01 35.06
CA GLY A 493 -0.11 9.42 35.06
C GLY A 493 -1.16 10.38 35.62
N GLY A 494 -2.35 10.41 35.03
CA GLY A 494 -3.50 11.20 35.52
C GLY A 494 -3.71 12.56 34.87
N MET A 495 -3.06 12.85 33.73
CA MET A 495 -3.37 14.08 32.97
C MET A 495 -4.73 13.98 32.26
N SER A 496 -5.57 14.99 32.47
CA SER A 496 -6.92 15.13 31.91
C SER A 496 -6.97 15.80 30.52
N ALA A 497 -5.84 16.35 30.05
CA ALA A 497 -5.72 16.93 28.71
C ALA A 497 -4.98 15.95 27.79
N GLU A 498 -5.49 15.73 26.57
CA GLU A 498 -4.80 14.93 25.55
C GLU A 498 -3.42 15.55 25.23
N PRO A 499 -2.33 14.77 25.29
CA PRO A 499 -1.00 15.27 24.97
C PRO A 499 -0.88 15.54 23.46
N LYS A 500 -0.36 16.71 23.09
CA LYS A 500 -0.15 17.08 21.69
C LYS A 500 1.16 16.49 21.15
N ARG A 501 1.20 16.00 19.90
CA ARG A 501 2.44 15.59 19.22
C ARG A 501 3.28 16.82 18.92
N GLN A 502 4.54 16.65 19.23
CA GLN A 502 5.62 17.57 18.98
C GLN A 502 6.52 16.87 17.97
N ALA A 503 6.95 17.56 16.93
CA ALA A 503 7.81 17.00 15.88
C ALA A 503 8.98 17.94 15.60
N ASP A 504 10.08 17.37 15.10
CA ASP A 504 11.15 18.19 14.55
C ASP A 504 10.68 18.89 13.26
N THR A 505 11.41 19.91 12.84
CA THR A 505 11.09 20.71 11.66
C THR A 505 10.93 19.82 10.41
N MET A 506 11.77 18.80 10.25
CA MET A 506 11.77 17.94 9.07
C MET A 506 10.61 16.94 9.05
N ALA A 507 10.26 16.29 10.18
CA ALA A 507 9.06 15.44 10.20
C ALA A 507 7.80 16.30 10.05
N SER A 508 7.72 17.46 10.69
CA SER A 508 6.62 18.42 10.49
C SER A 508 6.45 18.80 9.01
N LEU A 509 7.56 19.12 8.33
CA LEU A 509 7.56 19.40 6.90
C LEU A 509 7.13 18.20 6.05
N ALA A 510 7.56 16.98 6.38
CA ALA A 510 7.17 15.77 5.66
C ALA A 510 5.64 15.53 5.73
N TYR A 511 5.03 15.70 6.91
CA TYR A 511 3.57 15.60 7.04
C TYR A 511 2.82 16.72 6.32
N LYS A 512 3.31 17.96 6.37
CA LYS A 512 2.74 19.10 5.62
C LYS A 512 2.79 18.84 4.11
N LEU A 513 3.93 18.37 3.60
CA LEU A 513 4.11 18.00 2.21
C LEU A 513 3.19 16.85 1.80
N MET A 514 2.99 15.86 2.67
CA MET A 514 2.05 14.77 2.43
C MET A 514 0.61 15.30 2.32
N ALA A 515 0.18 16.13 3.27
CA ALA A 515 -1.17 16.70 3.32
C ALA A 515 -1.53 17.51 2.06
N VAL A 516 -0.58 18.30 1.56
CA VAL A 516 -0.77 19.14 0.35
C VAL A 516 -0.49 18.36 -0.94
N GLY A 517 0.49 17.46 -0.91
CA GLY A 517 1.01 16.74 -2.07
C GLY A 517 0.20 15.52 -2.50
N ALA A 518 -0.66 14.96 -1.64
CA ALA A 518 -1.55 13.85 -1.97
C ALA A 518 -3.01 14.31 -2.14
N SER A 519 -3.78 13.52 -2.89
CA SER A 519 -5.20 13.79 -3.19
C SER A 519 -6.12 13.26 -2.09
N PHE A 520 -6.02 13.83 -0.88
CA PHE A 520 -6.88 13.46 0.25
C PHE A 520 -8.36 13.87 0.05
N PRO A 521 -9.32 13.13 0.64
CA PRO A 521 -10.72 13.53 0.61
C PRO A 521 -10.97 14.73 1.54
N ALA A 522 -11.98 15.53 1.22
CA ALA A 522 -12.30 16.76 1.97
C ALA A 522 -12.74 16.50 3.43
N ALA A 523 -13.31 15.33 3.71
CA ALA A 523 -13.68 14.90 5.04
C ALA A 523 -13.68 13.36 5.12
N THR A 524 -13.02 12.82 6.14
CA THR A 524 -13.04 11.39 6.51
C THR A 524 -13.04 11.30 8.04
N LYS A 525 -13.43 10.17 8.61
CA LYS A 525 -13.41 9.88 10.07
C LYS A 525 -12.39 8.80 10.44
N GLN A 526 -11.54 8.43 9.49
CA GLN A 526 -10.58 7.35 9.62
C GLN A 526 -9.17 7.86 9.38
N GLU A 527 -8.24 7.47 10.26
CA GLU A 527 -6.80 7.64 10.04
C GLU A 527 -6.36 6.85 8.80
N PRO A 528 -5.52 7.43 7.92
CA PRO A 528 -5.01 6.73 6.75
C PRO A 528 -4.04 5.62 7.13
N LEU A 529 -4.09 4.50 6.39
CA LEU A 529 -2.98 3.56 6.32
C LEU A 529 -2.04 3.99 5.19
N TYR A 530 -0.74 3.88 5.42
CA TYR A 530 0.27 4.27 4.44
C TYR A 530 0.82 3.01 3.76
N LEU A 531 0.63 2.93 2.45
CA LEU A 531 1.22 1.91 1.60
C LEU A 531 2.46 2.49 0.93
N HIS A 532 3.61 1.92 1.24
CA HIS A 532 4.92 2.28 0.71
C HIS A 532 5.30 1.27 -0.36
N PHE A 533 5.52 1.70 -1.59
CA PHE A 533 6.17 0.88 -2.61
C PHE A 533 7.59 1.37 -2.82
N ALA A 534 8.54 0.45 -2.91
CA ALA A 534 9.89 0.75 -3.37
C ALA A 534 10.14 0.12 -4.73
N LEU A 535 10.98 0.77 -5.53
CA LEU A 535 11.53 0.15 -6.72
C LEU A 535 12.47 -1.00 -6.31
N PRO A 536 12.49 -2.12 -7.05
CA PRO A 536 13.46 -3.19 -6.85
C PRO A 536 14.90 -2.65 -6.84
N LYS A 537 15.80 -3.32 -6.10
CA LYS A 537 17.21 -2.93 -6.02
C LYS A 537 17.85 -2.96 -7.42
N GLY A 538 18.45 -1.86 -7.85
CA GLY A 538 19.10 -1.77 -9.15
C GLY A 538 18.15 -1.47 -10.32
N SER A 539 16.97 -0.92 -10.05
CA SER A 539 15.99 -0.55 -11.08
C SER A 539 16.51 0.51 -12.05
N SER A 540 16.08 0.49 -13.31
CA SER A 540 16.45 1.51 -14.29
C SER A 540 15.65 2.81 -14.12
N PRO A 541 16.16 3.96 -14.60
CA PRO A 541 15.39 5.21 -14.72
C PRO A 541 14.11 5.06 -15.56
N ASP A 542 14.09 4.13 -16.51
CA ASP A 542 12.92 3.85 -17.36
C ASP A 542 11.80 3.14 -16.59
N LEU A 543 12.12 2.26 -15.65
CA LEU A 543 11.12 1.64 -14.76
C LEU A 543 10.48 2.69 -13.84
N LEU A 544 11.27 3.64 -13.31
CA LEU A 544 10.73 4.79 -12.56
C LEU A 544 9.77 5.61 -13.43
N SER A 545 10.15 5.90 -14.67
CA SER A 545 9.32 6.66 -15.61
C SER A 545 8.01 5.93 -15.94
N PHE A 546 8.07 4.61 -16.14
CA PHE A 546 6.89 3.77 -16.33
C PHE A 546 5.96 3.79 -15.12
N TRP A 547 6.53 3.73 -13.91
CA TRP A 547 5.77 3.77 -12.66
C TRP A 547 5.10 5.13 -12.42
N ARG A 548 5.82 6.23 -12.68
CA ARG A 548 5.26 7.59 -12.63
C ARG A 548 4.06 7.73 -13.56
N ARG A 549 4.21 7.32 -14.83
CA ARG A 549 3.13 7.36 -15.82
C ARG A 549 1.91 6.55 -15.35
N PHE A 550 2.13 5.35 -14.82
CA PHE A 550 1.05 4.54 -14.27
C PHE A 550 0.31 5.25 -13.13
N LEU A 551 1.02 5.81 -12.15
CA LEU A 551 0.40 6.49 -11.02
C LEU A 551 -0.31 7.78 -11.42
N GLU A 552 0.25 8.54 -12.37
CA GLU A 552 -0.40 9.73 -12.95
C GLU A 552 -1.71 9.36 -13.65
N GLU A 553 -1.70 8.31 -14.48
CA GLU A 553 -2.90 7.80 -15.14
C GLU A 553 -3.99 7.39 -14.13
N LYS A 554 -3.60 6.76 -13.01
CA LYS A 554 -4.56 6.40 -11.95
C LYS A 554 -5.02 7.62 -11.17
N ALA A 555 -4.14 8.57 -10.86
CA ALA A 555 -4.49 9.82 -10.19
C ALA A 555 -5.47 10.66 -11.01
N ALA A 556 -5.35 10.65 -12.34
CA ALA A 556 -6.24 11.39 -13.25
C ALA A 556 -7.71 10.97 -13.15
N ILE A 557 -8.00 9.72 -12.74
CA ILE A 557 -9.37 9.23 -12.48
C ILE A 557 -10.03 10.04 -11.34
N GLY A 558 -9.23 10.53 -10.40
CA GLY A 558 -9.67 11.18 -9.18
C GLY A 558 -10.07 12.66 -9.34
N GLU A 559 -9.75 13.32 -10.46
CA GLU A 559 -9.88 14.78 -10.65
C GLU A 559 -9.43 15.60 -9.41
N GLY A 560 -8.35 15.17 -8.74
CA GLY A 560 -7.83 15.80 -7.51
C GLY A 560 -8.37 15.26 -6.19
N GLY A 561 -9.19 14.21 -6.22
CA GLY A 561 -9.66 13.45 -5.04
C GLY A 561 -9.13 12.00 -5.01
N THR A 562 -9.63 11.22 -4.05
CA THR A 562 -9.24 9.81 -3.90
C THR A 562 -9.80 8.91 -5.00
N VAL A 563 -9.08 7.81 -5.25
CA VAL A 563 -9.49 6.78 -6.21
C VAL A 563 -9.69 5.48 -5.44
N THR A 564 -10.90 4.92 -5.51
CA THR A 564 -11.21 3.63 -4.88
C THR A 564 -11.16 2.49 -5.90
N ILE A 565 -11.34 1.27 -5.42
CA ILE A 565 -11.47 0.07 -6.25
C ILE A 565 -12.88 -0.49 -6.18
N ASP A 566 -13.36 -1.09 -7.27
CA ASP A 566 -14.58 -1.89 -7.24
C ASP A 566 -14.33 -3.19 -6.47
N GLU A 567 -14.65 -3.18 -5.18
CA GLU A 567 -14.41 -4.32 -4.29
C GLU A 567 -15.14 -5.59 -4.74
N LEU A 568 -16.28 -5.50 -5.43
CA LEU A 568 -16.96 -6.70 -5.92
C LEU A 568 -16.17 -7.34 -7.04
N LYS A 569 -15.75 -6.56 -8.04
CA LYS A 569 -14.91 -7.05 -9.13
C LYS A 569 -13.57 -7.55 -8.61
N PHE A 570 -13.02 -6.88 -7.60
CA PHE A 570 -11.78 -7.25 -6.93
C PHE A 570 -11.85 -8.65 -6.29
N TYR A 571 -12.96 -9.00 -5.64
CA TYR A 571 -13.13 -10.31 -5.00
C TYR A 571 -13.77 -11.39 -5.89
N LYS A 572 -14.47 -11.03 -6.98
CA LYS A 572 -15.17 -11.92 -7.92
C LYS A 572 -14.26 -12.64 -8.91
N VAL A 573 -12.97 -12.84 -8.63
CA VAL A 573 -12.11 -13.53 -9.61
C VAL A 573 -12.60 -14.97 -9.79
N ASP A 574 -13.31 -15.21 -10.90
CA ASP A 574 -14.17 -16.39 -11.11
C ASP A 574 -13.45 -17.61 -11.67
N ASN A 575 -12.19 -17.52 -12.13
CA ASN A 575 -11.52 -18.66 -12.76
C ASN A 575 -10.58 -19.42 -11.82
N GLU A 576 -10.86 -20.71 -11.64
CA GLU A 576 -10.11 -21.69 -10.84
C GLU A 576 -8.62 -21.77 -11.22
N GLN A 577 -8.28 -21.55 -12.50
CA GLN A 577 -6.91 -21.58 -13.01
C GLN A 577 -6.08 -20.33 -12.66
N LEU A 578 -6.70 -19.28 -12.13
CA LEU A 578 -6.08 -17.97 -11.94
C LEU A 578 -5.65 -17.69 -10.49
N ILE A 579 -6.06 -18.49 -9.51
CA ILE A 579 -5.72 -18.25 -8.09
C ILE A 579 -4.19 -18.37 -7.87
N TYR A 580 -3.53 -19.27 -8.61
CA TYR A 580 -2.12 -19.63 -8.43
C TYR A 580 -1.14 -18.99 -9.42
N LYS A 581 -1.62 -18.29 -10.46
CA LYS A 581 -0.75 -17.77 -11.52
C LYS A 581 -0.37 -16.30 -11.29
N PRO A 582 0.91 -15.92 -11.50
CA PRO A 582 1.31 -14.52 -11.62
C PRO A 582 0.48 -13.82 -12.69
N ARG A 583 0.06 -12.58 -12.43
CA ARG A 583 -0.81 -11.82 -13.34
C ARG A 583 -0.23 -10.45 -13.65
N SER A 584 -0.49 -9.97 -14.85
CA SER A 584 -0.32 -8.55 -15.18
C SER A 584 -1.38 -7.72 -14.46
N ILE A 585 -1.17 -6.41 -14.31
CA ILE A 585 -2.17 -5.57 -13.64
C ILE A 585 -3.50 -5.53 -14.40
N ASN A 586 -3.44 -5.64 -15.72
CA ASN A 586 -4.63 -5.71 -16.58
C ASN A 586 -5.40 -7.04 -16.40
N GLU A 587 -4.69 -8.13 -16.09
CA GLU A 587 -5.27 -9.45 -15.79
C GLU A 587 -5.83 -9.57 -14.37
N LEU A 588 -5.48 -8.66 -13.45
CA LEU A 588 -6.01 -8.66 -12.08
C LEU A 588 -7.49 -8.26 -12.02
N GLY A 589 -8.02 -7.56 -13.02
CA GLY A 589 -9.40 -7.09 -13.03
C GLY A 589 -9.71 -5.99 -12.01
N ILE A 590 -8.67 -5.30 -11.50
CA ILE A 590 -8.83 -4.17 -10.57
C ILE A 590 -9.39 -2.97 -11.36
N GLU A 591 -10.62 -2.60 -11.04
CA GLU A 591 -11.26 -1.43 -11.62
C GLU A 591 -11.19 -0.25 -10.65
N PHE A 592 -10.37 0.73 -11.02
CA PHE A 592 -10.22 1.98 -10.29
C PHE A 592 -11.37 2.94 -10.63
N LYS A 593 -11.96 3.57 -9.61
CA LYS A 593 -13.10 4.47 -9.74
C LYS A 593 -12.92 5.71 -8.87
N LEU A 594 -13.46 6.84 -9.34
CA LEU A 594 -13.53 8.05 -8.54
C LEU A 594 -14.36 7.81 -7.27
N ASN A 595 -13.84 8.23 -6.12
CA ASN A 595 -14.62 8.30 -4.90
C ASN A 595 -14.12 9.46 -4.03
N LYS A 596 -15.03 10.36 -3.65
CA LYS A 596 -14.66 11.62 -2.96
C LYS A 596 -14.41 11.46 -1.45
N VAL A 597 -14.66 10.28 -0.89
CA VAL A 597 -14.65 10.03 0.55
C VAL A 597 -13.62 8.97 0.96
N VAL A 598 -13.45 7.93 0.14
CA VAL A 598 -12.58 6.79 0.43
C VAL A 598 -11.76 6.40 -0.78
N GLY A 599 -10.59 5.81 -0.56
CA GLY A 599 -9.72 5.29 -1.60
C GLY A 599 -8.25 5.62 -1.36
N LEU A 600 -7.46 5.40 -2.41
CA LEU A 600 -6.06 5.75 -2.51
C LEU A 600 -5.93 7.25 -2.81
N ALA A 601 -5.18 7.96 -1.96
CA ALA A 601 -4.79 9.34 -2.19
C ALA A 601 -3.48 9.36 -2.99
N PHE A 602 -3.57 9.28 -4.32
CA PHE A 602 -2.39 9.27 -5.16
C PHE A 602 -1.60 10.60 -5.06
N PRO A 603 -0.26 10.56 -5.24
CA PRO A 603 0.56 11.76 -5.33
C PRO A 603 0.07 12.66 -6.46
N LYS A 604 -0.05 13.97 -6.21
CA LYS A 604 -0.44 14.96 -7.22
C LYS A 604 0.67 15.27 -8.22
N ARG A 605 1.91 14.85 -7.95
CA ARG A 605 3.10 15.18 -8.75
C ARG A 605 4.02 13.98 -8.94
N PRO A 606 4.61 13.78 -10.13
CA PRO A 606 5.63 12.75 -10.36
C PRO A 606 6.88 12.89 -9.48
N GLU A 607 7.21 14.10 -9.04
CA GLU A 607 8.39 14.39 -8.20
C GLU A 607 8.34 13.73 -6.82
N PHE A 608 7.14 13.33 -6.37
CA PHE A 608 6.92 12.57 -5.14
C PHE A 608 7.14 11.06 -5.30
N ILE A 609 7.47 10.62 -6.51
CA ILE A 609 7.71 9.22 -6.86
C ILE A 609 9.18 9.15 -7.28
N GLN A 610 10.06 8.60 -6.45
CA GLN A 610 11.48 8.40 -6.78
C GLN A 610 11.88 6.94 -6.51
N SER A 611 12.77 6.67 -5.55
CA SER A 611 13.10 5.29 -5.15
C SER A 611 11.94 4.61 -4.44
N THR A 612 11.13 5.38 -3.73
CA THR A 612 9.93 4.95 -3.02
C THR A 612 8.75 5.87 -3.35
N VAL A 613 7.53 5.39 -3.11
CA VAL A 613 6.31 6.19 -3.13
C VAL A 613 5.44 5.81 -1.95
N ILE A 614 4.87 6.82 -1.29
CA ILE A 614 3.86 6.63 -0.24
C ILE A 614 2.48 6.96 -0.81
N ILE A 615 1.56 6.01 -0.65
CA ILE A 615 0.17 6.14 -1.03
C ILE A 615 -0.69 5.97 0.24
N PRO A 616 -1.25 7.06 0.78
CA PRO A 616 -2.24 6.98 1.85
C PRO A 616 -3.54 6.34 1.35
N ILE A 617 -4.13 5.46 2.18
CA ILE A 617 -5.35 4.71 1.84
C ILE A 617 -6.39 4.88 2.95
N LEU A 618 -7.61 5.22 2.54
CA LEU A 618 -8.76 5.44 3.41
C LEU A 618 -9.90 4.51 3.00
N TRP A 619 -10.51 3.80 3.95
CA TRP A 619 -11.60 2.86 3.70
C TRP A 619 -12.95 3.31 4.31
N GLY A 620 -13.00 4.49 4.93
CA GLY A 620 -14.23 5.11 5.45
C GLY A 620 -14.65 4.49 6.77
N ASP A 621 -15.89 3.98 6.83
CA ASP A 621 -16.48 3.40 8.05
C ASP A 621 -15.92 1.99 8.40
N ALA A 622 -14.86 1.55 7.72
CA ALA A 622 -14.18 0.30 8.02
C ALA A 622 -13.36 0.40 9.32
N ASN A 623 -13.47 -0.61 10.18
CA ASN A 623 -12.58 -0.70 11.35
C ASN A 623 -11.12 -0.95 10.92
N ASN A 624 -10.16 -0.68 11.81
CA ASN A 624 -8.72 -0.81 11.51
C ASN A 624 -8.31 -2.20 11.02
N SER A 625 -8.94 -3.27 11.52
CA SER A 625 -8.64 -4.65 11.09
C SER A 625 -9.07 -4.90 9.64
N ILE A 626 -10.25 -4.41 9.24
CA ILE A 626 -10.75 -4.56 7.87
C ILE A 626 -9.98 -3.65 6.91
N ALA A 627 -9.72 -2.41 7.31
CA ALA A 627 -8.88 -1.51 6.54
C ALA A 627 -7.50 -2.11 6.27
N LEU A 628 -6.90 -2.76 7.28
CA LEU A 628 -5.63 -3.48 7.14
C LEU A 628 -5.75 -4.66 6.17
N LEU A 629 -6.77 -5.52 6.30
CA LEU A 629 -6.96 -6.67 5.41
C LEU A 629 -7.15 -6.25 3.94
N LYS A 630 -7.98 -5.24 3.68
CA LYS A 630 -8.20 -4.69 2.33
C LYS A 630 -6.91 -4.09 1.76
N THR A 631 -6.18 -3.35 2.58
CA THR A 631 -4.91 -2.72 2.18
C THR A 631 -3.84 -3.75 1.85
N ILE A 632 -3.65 -4.78 2.68
CA ILE A 632 -2.66 -5.85 2.42
C ILE A 632 -3.04 -6.64 1.17
N HIS A 633 -4.33 -6.94 0.98
CA HIS A 633 -4.78 -7.65 -0.21
C HIS A 633 -4.43 -6.87 -1.49
N LEU A 634 -4.78 -5.58 -1.52
CA LEU A 634 -4.46 -4.70 -2.64
C LEU A 634 -2.95 -4.53 -2.83
N ALA A 635 -2.20 -4.35 -1.74
CA ALA A 635 -0.76 -4.21 -1.76
C ALA A 635 -0.08 -5.44 -2.37
N LEU A 636 -0.47 -6.64 -1.94
CA LEU A 636 0.05 -7.90 -2.46
C LEU A 636 -0.31 -8.11 -3.94
N ASP A 637 -1.55 -7.80 -4.34
CA ASP A 637 -1.96 -7.90 -5.75
C ASP A 637 -1.12 -6.99 -6.66
N LEU A 638 -0.93 -5.72 -6.27
CA LEU A 638 -0.12 -4.76 -7.02
C LEU A 638 1.37 -5.12 -7.00
N SER A 639 1.88 -5.51 -5.82
CA SER A 639 3.28 -5.88 -5.59
C SER A 639 3.69 -7.10 -6.42
N LEU A 640 2.88 -8.16 -6.39
CA LEU A 640 3.14 -9.43 -7.07
C LEU A 640 2.77 -9.41 -8.56
N ALA A 641 2.17 -8.32 -9.05
CA ALA A 641 1.86 -8.18 -10.47
C ALA A 641 3.14 -8.29 -11.32
N THR A 642 3.06 -9.02 -12.42
CA THR A 642 4.21 -9.34 -13.30
C THR A 642 4.82 -8.11 -13.95
N ASP A 643 4.06 -7.01 -14.02
CA ASP A 643 4.47 -5.77 -14.66
C ASP A 643 5.15 -4.81 -13.67
N PHE A 644 5.04 -5.06 -12.35
CA PHE A 644 5.65 -4.24 -11.29
C PHE A 644 6.68 -5.04 -10.49
N GLY A 645 6.28 -6.05 -9.73
CA GLY A 645 7.20 -6.81 -8.88
C GLY A 645 7.81 -5.99 -7.73
N PHE A 646 7.12 -4.94 -7.27
CA PHE A 646 7.68 -3.98 -6.32
C PHE A 646 7.53 -4.46 -4.88
N PRO A 647 8.59 -4.45 -4.06
CA PRO A 647 8.46 -4.73 -2.65
C PRO A 647 7.60 -3.62 -1.97
N PHE A 648 6.94 -3.94 -0.85
CA PHE A 648 5.99 -3.03 -0.19
C PHE A 648 6.14 -2.99 1.35
N VAL A 649 5.76 -1.87 1.98
CA VAL A 649 5.52 -1.74 3.42
C VAL A 649 4.13 -1.19 3.67
N VAL A 650 3.34 -1.80 4.56
CA VAL A 650 2.09 -1.23 5.08
C VAL A 650 2.31 -0.81 6.52
N SER A 651 2.12 0.48 6.81
CA SER A 651 2.24 1.02 8.16
C SER A 651 1.10 2.00 8.48
N SER A 652 0.91 2.25 9.77
CA SER A 652 0.08 3.35 10.27
C SER A 652 0.86 4.67 10.34
N ASN A 653 2.17 4.65 10.11
CA ASN A 653 3.04 5.81 10.13
C ASN A 653 3.54 6.17 8.72
N LEU A 654 3.81 7.46 8.52
CA LEU A 654 4.46 7.99 7.33
C LEU A 654 5.94 7.59 7.26
N GLU A 655 6.61 7.48 8.40
CA GLU A 655 8.02 7.09 8.48
C GLU A 655 8.12 5.57 8.64
N VAL A 656 8.97 4.95 7.83
CA VAL A 656 9.28 3.52 7.90
C VAL A 656 10.78 3.33 8.03
N GLU A 657 11.18 2.31 8.79
CA GLU A 657 12.59 1.92 8.86
C GLU A 657 13.11 1.56 7.46
N SER A 658 14.39 1.85 7.24
CA SER A 658 15.11 1.53 5.99
C SER A 658 14.83 0.09 5.53
N TRP A 659 14.59 -0.07 4.23
CA TRP A 659 14.18 -1.33 3.60
C TRP A 659 15.13 -2.49 3.91
N ASN A 660 14.70 -3.38 4.80
CA ASN A 660 15.36 -4.63 5.12
C ASN A 660 15.19 -5.66 3.98
N ASN A 661 15.92 -6.79 4.05
CA ASN A 661 15.93 -7.89 3.04
C ASN A 661 14.60 -8.67 2.89
N PHE A 662 13.45 -8.04 3.15
CA PHE A 662 12.12 -8.63 2.96
C PHE A 662 11.46 -8.05 1.71
N TYR A 663 10.59 -8.85 1.08
CA TYR A 663 9.81 -8.40 -0.07
C TYR A 663 8.58 -7.59 0.37
N GLY A 664 7.91 -8.02 1.44
CA GLY A 664 6.77 -7.30 2.04
C GLY A 664 6.91 -7.16 3.54
N ARG A 665 6.52 -6.00 4.10
CA ARG A 665 6.44 -5.78 5.55
C ARG A 665 5.09 -5.17 5.92
N VAL A 666 4.47 -5.66 6.99
CA VAL A 666 3.21 -5.14 7.52
C VAL A 666 3.37 -4.90 9.00
N GLU A 667 3.13 -3.66 9.43
CA GLU A 667 3.25 -3.24 10.81
C GLU A 667 1.89 -3.20 11.51
N GLY A 668 1.89 -3.42 12.83
CA GLY A 668 0.67 -3.29 13.64
C GLY A 668 -0.39 -4.36 13.42
N ILE A 669 -0.01 -5.57 12.99
CA ILE A 669 -0.96 -6.70 12.82
C ILE A 669 -1.59 -7.07 14.18
N PRO A 670 -2.92 -6.99 14.32
CA PRO A 670 -3.61 -7.46 15.52
C PRO A 670 -3.40 -8.96 15.74
N SER A 671 -3.26 -9.39 17.00
CA SER A 671 -3.04 -10.81 17.35
C SER A 671 -4.13 -11.75 16.81
N THR A 672 -5.35 -11.25 16.64
CA THR A 672 -6.47 -12.00 16.05
C THR A 672 -6.30 -12.30 14.55
N LEU A 673 -5.46 -11.53 13.85
CA LEU A 673 -5.19 -11.69 12.41
C LEU A 673 -3.84 -12.37 12.12
N GLN A 674 -2.98 -12.55 13.13
CA GLN A 674 -1.69 -13.25 12.97
C GLN A 674 -1.81 -14.68 12.43
N PRO A 675 -2.85 -15.49 12.74
CA PRO A 675 -3.01 -16.81 12.11
C PRO A 675 -3.19 -16.76 10.58
N LEU A 676 -3.70 -15.63 10.06
CA LEU A 676 -3.88 -15.40 8.63
C LEU A 676 -2.62 -14.78 7.99
N LEU A 677 -2.11 -13.72 8.62
CA LEU A 677 -1.07 -12.84 8.08
C LEU A 677 0.36 -13.16 8.58
N GLY A 678 0.49 -14.13 9.48
CA GLY A 678 1.75 -14.47 10.15
C GLY A 678 2.34 -13.30 10.95
N ASN A 679 3.67 -13.15 10.86
CA ASN A 679 4.44 -12.12 11.56
C ASN A 679 4.53 -10.78 10.82
N GLY A 680 3.91 -10.67 9.63
CA GLY A 680 3.98 -9.47 8.80
C GLY A 680 5.30 -9.26 8.06
N GLN A 681 6.16 -10.29 7.94
CA GLN A 681 7.37 -10.26 7.11
C GLN A 681 7.25 -11.31 6.01
N TYR A 682 7.25 -10.86 4.76
CA TYR A 682 6.97 -11.70 3.60
C TYR A 682 8.18 -11.80 2.67
N ARG A 683 8.43 -13.01 2.15
CA ARG A 683 9.36 -13.27 1.05
C ARG A 683 8.59 -13.75 -0.17
N ARG A 684 9.21 -13.64 -1.36
CA ARG A 684 8.67 -14.31 -2.55
C ARG A 684 9.04 -15.79 -2.55
N SER A 685 8.18 -16.61 -3.14
CA SER A 685 8.42 -18.05 -3.34
C SER A 685 9.84 -18.39 -3.84
N GLY A 686 10.34 -17.66 -4.84
CA GLY A 686 11.68 -17.81 -5.43
C GLY A 686 12.87 -17.39 -4.55
N HIS A 687 12.65 -16.89 -3.33
CA HIS A 687 13.72 -16.47 -2.40
C HIS A 687 14.09 -17.55 -1.35
N SER A 688 13.43 -18.71 -1.36
CA SER A 688 13.40 -19.66 -0.22
C SER A 688 14.59 -20.65 -0.15
N THR A 689 15.18 -20.82 1.04
CA THR A 689 15.82 -22.10 1.46
C THR A 689 15.12 -22.66 2.70
N PRO A 690 14.99 -23.99 2.85
CA PRO A 690 14.39 -24.60 4.02
C PRO A 690 15.31 -24.47 5.25
N LYS A 691 14.69 -24.24 6.41
CA LYS A 691 15.29 -24.16 7.77
C LYS A 691 15.80 -22.78 8.23
N THR A 692 14.90 -21.80 8.37
CA THR A 692 15.06 -20.74 9.38
C THR A 692 14.37 -21.16 10.68
N LEU A 693 14.89 -20.73 11.83
CA LEU A 693 14.32 -20.97 13.17
C LEU A 693 12.91 -20.38 13.36
N ARG A 694 12.46 -19.53 12.44
CA ARG A 694 11.09 -19.08 12.30
C ARG A 694 10.69 -19.25 10.83
N PRO A 695 9.65 -20.03 10.49
CA PRO A 695 9.16 -20.07 9.13
C PRO A 695 8.69 -18.66 8.75
N GLU A 696 9.31 -18.09 7.73
CA GLU A 696 8.86 -16.81 7.16
C GLU A 696 7.70 -17.10 6.20
N GLU A 697 6.69 -16.23 6.16
CA GLU A 697 5.52 -16.44 5.29
C GLU A 697 5.84 -16.08 3.84
N ILE A 698 5.28 -16.84 2.91
CA ILE A 698 5.42 -16.61 1.46
C ILE A 698 4.32 -15.63 1.02
N ALA A 699 4.69 -14.54 0.34
CA ALA A 699 3.78 -13.48 -0.09
C ALA A 699 2.64 -14.02 -0.97
N GLU A 700 2.95 -14.93 -1.89
CA GLU A 700 1.97 -15.57 -2.76
C GLU A 700 0.96 -16.44 -1.99
N GLU A 701 1.40 -17.07 -0.88
CA GLU A 701 0.52 -17.86 -0.01
C GLU A 701 -0.44 -16.96 0.77
N ILE A 702 0.06 -15.85 1.35
CA ILE A 702 -0.79 -14.86 2.03
C ILE A 702 -1.81 -14.26 1.07
N LEU A 703 -1.40 -13.90 -0.15
CA LEU A 703 -2.31 -13.39 -1.17
C LEU A 703 -3.41 -14.43 -1.50
N THR A 704 -3.04 -15.69 -1.64
CA THR A 704 -3.97 -16.80 -1.90
C THR A 704 -5.01 -16.91 -0.78
N ARG A 705 -4.58 -16.86 0.50
CA ARG A 705 -5.49 -16.89 1.66
C ARG A 705 -6.46 -15.71 1.64
N LEU A 706 -5.98 -14.49 1.36
CA LEU A 706 -6.80 -13.27 1.30
C LEU A 706 -7.82 -13.30 0.16
N ARG A 707 -7.43 -13.79 -1.03
CA ARG A 707 -8.35 -13.99 -2.17
C ARG A 707 -9.45 -14.99 -1.83
N CYS A 708 -9.10 -16.12 -1.20
CA CYS A 708 -10.08 -17.11 -0.77
C CYS A 708 -11.09 -16.54 0.22
N LEU A 709 -10.62 -15.83 1.25
CA LEU A 709 -11.48 -15.15 2.22
C LEU A 709 -12.40 -14.12 1.58
N GLY A 710 -11.85 -13.30 0.67
CA GLY A 710 -12.62 -12.32 -0.08
C GLY A 710 -13.74 -12.96 -0.90
N LYS A 711 -13.42 -14.00 -1.67
CA LYS A 711 -14.39 -14.78 -2.47
C LYS A 711 -15.47 -15.39 -1.58
N LEU A 712 -15.10 -15.99 -0.45
CA LEU A 712 -16.06 -16.53 0.52
C LEU A 712 -17.01 -15.43 1.04
N ALA A 713 -16.47 -14.28 1.48
CA ALA A 713 -17.25 -13.19 2.06
C ALA A 713 -18.29 -12.61 1.07
N ILE A 714 -17.90 -12.37 -0.19
CA ILE A 714 -18.83 -11.84 -1.20
C ILE A 714 -19.87 -12.86 -1.69
N THR A 715 -19.61 -14.16 -1.49
CA THR A 715 -20.52 -15.23 -1.90
C THR A 715 -21.61 -15.44 -0.86
N ILE A 716 -21.28 -15.37 0.43
CA ILE A 716 -22.20 -15.77 1.51
C ILE A 716 -22.85 -14.59 2.24
N ALA A 717 -22.36 -13.37 2.05
CA ALA A 717 -22.88 -12.17 2.72
C ALA A 717 -23.35 -11.11 1.73
N SER A 718 -24.40 -10.37 2.11
CA SER A 718 -24.83 -9.18 1.37
C SER A 718 -23.75 -8.09 1.34
N LEU A 719 -23.83 -7.20 0.35
CA LEU A 719 -22.86 -6.11 0.16
C LEU A 719 -22.66 -5.22 1.39
N GLN A 720 -23.71 -5.02 2.18
CA GLN A 720 -23.69 -4.19 3.38
C GLN A 720 -22.94 -4.86 4.55
N LYS A 721 -22.92 -6.19 4.60
CA LYS A 721 -22.36 -6.97 5.72
C LYS A 721 -21.10 -7.75 5.33
N LYS A 722 -20.62 -7.61 4.10
CA LYS A 722 -19.44 -8.34 3.61
C LYS A 722 -18.19 -8.07 4.45
N ASP A 723 -18.03 -6.86 4.98
CA ASP A 723 -16.86 -6.49 5.80
C ASP A 723 -16.91 -7.17 7.17
N ASP A 724 -18.10 -7.24 7.78
CA ASP A 724 -18.32 -8.02 9.02
C ASP A 724 -18.06 -9.52 8.77
N CYS A 725 -18.54 -10.04 7.64
CA CYS A 725 -18.31 -11.42 7.25
C CYS A 725 -16.82 -11.71 7.01
N LEU A 726 -16.12 -10.81 6.31
CA LEU A 726 -14.68 -10.91 6.08
C LEU A 726 -13.93 -10.93 7.41
N TYR A 727 -14.26 -10.03 8.33
CA TYR A 727 -13.65 -9.99 9.66
C TYR A 727 -13.89 -11.28 10.45
N ASP A 728 -15.13 -11.79 10.41
CA ASP A 728 -15.53 -13.03 11.04
C ASP A 728 -14.76 -14.24 10.50
N LEU A 729 -14.60 -14.35 9.18
CA LEU A 729 -13.85 -15.43 8.55
C LEU A 729 -12.35 -15.32 8.89
N SER A 730 -11.76 -14.12 8.80
CA SER A 730 -10.35 -13.91 9.10
C SER A 730 -9.96 -14.29 10.52
N ARG A 731 -10.77 -13.93 11.54
CA ARG A 731 -10.46 -14.27 12.94
C ARG A 731 -10.58 -15.77 13.24
N SER A 732 -11.38 -16.48 12.45
CA SER A 732 -11.66 -17.91 12.65
C SER A 732 -10.48 -18.79 12.25
N LEU A 733 -9.52 -18.24 11.51
CA LEU A 733 -8.28 -18.94 11.13
C LEU A 733 -7.36 -19.26 12.32
N ARG A 734 -7.64 -18.74 13.51
CA ARG A 734 -7.02 -19.27 14.74
C ARG A 734 -7.30 -20.77 14.94
N ARG A 735 -8.46 -21.23 14.47
CA ARG A 735 -8.89 -22.64 14.42
C ARG A 735 -9.60 -22.87 13.09
N PRO A 736 -8.86 -23.11 11.99
CA PRO A 736 -9.41 -23.04 10.64
C PRO A 736 -10.66 -23.91 10.39
N ILE A 737 -10.83 -25.02 11.11
CA ILE A 737 -12.05 -25.84 11.05
C ILE A 737 -13.34 -25.06 11.41
N GLU A 738 -13.26 -24.02 12.25
CA GLU A 738 -14.38 -23.15 12.61
C GLU A 738 -14.93 -22.37 11.41
N LEU A 739 -14.20 -22.30 10.28
CA LEU A 739 -14.69 -21.71 9.04
C LEU A 739 -16.01 -22.34 8.58
N TYR A 740 -16.15 -23.67 8.69
CA TYR A 740 -17.41 -24.35 8.34
C TYR A 740 -18.59 -23.80 9.15
N TYR A 741 -18.42 -23.61 10.46
CA TYR A 741 -19.45 -23.06 11.31
C TYR A 741 -19.76 -21.59 10.99
N VAL A 742 -18.72 -20.78 10.79
CA VAL A 742 -18.88 -19.34 10.54
C VAL A 742 -19.59 -19.12 9.20
N ILE A 743 -19.21 -19.88 8.17
CA ILE A 743 -19.88 -19.87 6.86
C ILE A 743 -21.35 -20.27 7.00
N LEU A 744 -21.64 -21.41 7.65
CA LEU A 744 -23.02 -21.87 7.82
C LEU A 744 -23.85 -20.84 8.60
N ARG A 745 -23.31 -20.26 9.66
CA ARG A 745 -23.98 -19.23 10.46
C ARG A 745 -24.29 -17.98 9.62
N TRP A 746 -23.40 -17.57 8.72
CA TRP A 746 -23.65 -16.45 7.81
C TRP A 746 -24.72 -16.78 6.77
N LEU A 747 -24.66 -17.96 6.13
CA LEU A 747 -25.69 -18.41 5.20
C LEU A 747 -27.09 -18.42 5.83
N LEU A 748 -27.20 -18.87 7.08
CA LEU A 748 -28.46 -18.90 7.83
C LEU A 748 -28.92 -17.54 8.34
N ARG A 749 -28.00 -16.58 8.44
CA ARG A 749 -28.33 -15.19 8.82
C ARG A 749 -28.85 -14.41 7.63
N GLU A 750 -28.34 -14.68 6.44
CA GLU A 750 -28.69 -13.98 5.21
C GLU A 750 -29.84 -14.66 4.44
N HIS A 751 -30.11 -15.95 4.69
CA HIS A 751 -31.15 -16.73 4.02
C HIS A 751 -31.93 -17.61 5.01
N ASP A 752 -33.27 -17.53 4.98
CA ASP A 752 -34.16 -18.30 5.86
C ASP A 752 -34.18 -19.82 5.53
N ASP A 753 -33.83 -20.21 4.30
CA ASP A 753 -33.59 -21.61 3.88
C ASP A 753 -32.55 -21.66 2.73
N PRO A 754 -31.23 -21.64 3.04
CA PRO A 754 -30.19 -21.55 2.01
C PRO A 754 -30.11 -22.84 1.19
N ASN A 755 -30.04 -22.70 -0.14
CA ASN A 755 -29.70 -23.81 -1.03
C ASN A 755 -28.21 -24.19 -0.85
N LEU A 756 -27.96 -25.14 0.04
CA LEU A 756 -26.60 -25.59 0.36
C LEU A 756 -25.87 -26.19 -0.85
N GLU A 757 -26.56 -26.82 -1.80
CA GLU A 757 -25.94 -27.34 -3.04
C GLU A 757 -25.38 -26.20 -3.88
N TYR A 758 -26.17 -25.13 -4.07
CA TYR A 758 -25.74 -23.95 -4.81
C TYR A 758 -24.54 -23.25 -4.14
N PHE A 759 -24.63 -23.00 -2.83
CA PHE A 759 -23.54 -22.33 -2.13
C PHE A 759 -22.29 -23.19 -2.06
N TRP A 760 -22.43 -24.49 -1.80
CA TRP A 760 -21.29 -25.42 -1.75
C TRP A 760 -20.47 -25.40 -3.05
N HIS A 761 -21.13 -25.38 -4.20
CA HIS A 761 -20.45 -25.27 -5.50
C HIS A 761 -19.56 -24.02 -5.60
N GLN A 762 -19.93 -22.92 -4.96
CA GLN A 762 -19.17 -21.66 -5.04
C GLN A 762 -18.08 -21.54 -3.96
N ILE A 763 -18.29 -22.16 -2.79
CA ILE A 763 -17.39 -22.00 -1.63
C ILE A 763 -16.42 -23.17 -1.44
N SER A 764 -16.70 -24.36 -1.96
CA SER A 764 -15.93 -25.58 -1.67
C SER A 764 -14.45 -25.41 -2.02
N GLN A 765 -14.17 -24.91 -3.21
CA GLN A 765 -12.81 -24.67 -3.69
C GLN A 765 -12.05 -23.63 -2.85
N PRO A 766 -12.50 -22.36 -2.70
CA PRO A 766 -11.77 -21.38 -1.88
C PRO A 766 -11.65 -21.80 -0.42
N LEU A 767 -12.62 -22.55 0.12
CA LEU A 767 -12.54 -23.09 1.46
C LEU A 767 -11.46 -24.18 1.58
N ASN A 768 -11.41 -25.14 0.66
CA ASN A 768 -10.42 -26.22 0.68
C ASN A 768 -8.99 -25.66 0.57
N ILE A 769 -8.75 -24.73 -0.37
CA ILE A 769 -7.45 -24.07 -0.53
C ILE A 769 -7.01 -23.37 0.77
N LEU A 770 -7.94 -22.66 1.41
CA LEU A 770 -7.67 -21.96 2.65
C LEU A 770 -7.38 -22.93 3.80
N LEU A 771 -8.13 -24.02 3.91
CA LEU A 771 -7.91 -25.05 4.92
C LEU A 771 -6.56 -25.75 4.72
N GLU A 772 -6.23 -26.17 3.50
CA GLU A 772 -4.94 -26.80 3.15
C GLU A 772 -3.75 -25.90 3.45
N SER A 773 -3.85 -24.59 3.16
CA SER A 773 -2.78 -23.63 3.45
C SER A 773 -2.59 -23.39 4.96
N CYS A 774 -3.67 -23.39 5.75
CA CYS A 774 -3.63 -23.05 7.17
C CYS A 774 -3.50 -24.26 8.12
N MET A 775 -3.66 -25.51 7.66
CA MET A 775 -3.76 -26.71 8.51
C MET A 775 -2.73 -27.77 8.09
N LYS A 776 -1.55 -27.81 8.73
CA LYS A 776 -0.43 -28.61 8.21
C LYS A 776 -0.35 -30.10 8.59
N ASP A 777 -0.95 -30.62 9.68
CA ASP A 777 -0.83 -32.07 9.98
C ASP A 777 -1.94 -32.70 10.87
N GLU A 778 -2.49 -32.02 11.89
CA GLU A 778 -3.39 -32.66 12.89
C GLU A 778 -4.85 -32.90 12.42
N HIS A 779 -5.25 -32.35 11.27
CA HIS A 779 -6.66 -32.31 10.83
C HIS A 779 -7.05 -33.29 9.72
N ASP A 780 -6.08 -34.01 9.15
CA ASP A 780 -6.35 -35.04 8.15
C ASP A 780 -7.23 -36.16 8.71
N LEU A 781 -7.03 -36.54 9.99
CA LEU A 781 -7.87 -37.57 10.63
C LEU A 781 -9.30 -37.10 10.90
N LEU A 782 -9.48 -35.90 11.48
CA LEU A 782 -10.81 -35.34 11.75
C LEU A 782 -11.64 -35.24 10.45
N SER A 783 -11.04 -34.66 9.42
CA SER A 783 -11.70 -34.46 8.12
C SER A 783 -11.98 -35.79 7.44
N ARG A 784 -11.08 -36.77 7.53
CA ARG A 784 -11.26 -38.13 6.98
C ARG A 784 -12.46 -38.82 7.60
N TYR A 785 -12.56 -38.86 8.93
CA TYR A 785 -13.69 -39.51 9.62
C TYR A 785 -15.02 -38.82 9.32
N LEU A 786 -15.05 -37.49 9.27
CA LEU A 786 -16.30 -36.77 8.92
C LEU A 786 -16.71 -36.97 7.46
N LYS A 787 -15.75 -37.01 6.52
CA LYS A 787 -16.01 -37.32 5.11
C LYS A 787 -16.50 -38.76 4.92
N GLU A 788 -15.90 -39.73 5.61
CA GLU A 788 -16.33 -41.12 5.56
C GLU A 788 -17.74 -41.29 6.14
N ALA A 789 -18.00 -40.69 7.31
CA ALA A 789 -19.33 -40.69 7.91
C ALA A 789 -20.37 -40.04 6.98
N ALA A 790 -20.04 -38.94 6.32
CA ALA A 790 -20.90 -38.29 5.34
C ALA A 790 -21.19 -39.17 4.10
N SER A 791 -20.17 -39.85 3.55
CA SER A 791 -20.34 -40.79 2.43
C SER A 791 -21.30 -41.92 2.79
N ILE A 792 -21.06 -42.58 3.94
CA ILE A 792 -21.93 -43.66 4.41
C ILE A 792 -23.36 -43.15 4.63
N ALA A 793 -23.52 -41.96 5.20
CA ALA A 793 -24.83 -41.38 5.45
C ALA A 793 -25.60 -41.09 4.16
N GLU A 794 -24.94 -40.59 3.11
CA GLU A 794 -25.61 -40.31 1.84
C GLU A 794 -25.90 -41.61 1.06
N GLU A 795 -24.94 -42.55 0.96
CA GLU A 795 -25.13 -43.88 0.34
C GLU A 795 -26.29 -44.65 0.98
N ALA A 796 -26.39 -44.62 2.31
CA ALA A 796 -27.43 -45.30 3.06
C ALA A 796 -28.67 -44.44 3.29
N VAL A 797 -28.73 -43.20 2.77
CA VAL A 797 -29.87 -42.27 2.96
C VAL A 797 -30.26 -42.12 4.44
N LEU A 798 -29.24 -41.98 5.30
CA LEU A 798 -29.38 -41.77 6.73
C LEU A 798 -29.75 -40.31 6.98
N ARG A 799 -31.04 -40.04 7.11
CA ARG A 799 -31.62 -38.73 7.43
C ARG A 799 -33.03 -38.90 7.98
N GLY A 800 -33.54 -37.83 8.58
CA GLY A 800 -34.93 -37.73 9.05
C GLY A 800 -36.01 -37.82 7.97
N SER A 801 -37.20 -37.31 8.29
CA SER A 801 -38.38 -37.38 7.43
C SER A 801 -38.38 -36.40 6.25
N SER A 802 -37.42 -35.46 6.18
CA SER A 802 -37.36 -34.44 5.15
C SER A 802 -35.94 -34.23 4.61
N PHE A 803 -35.83 -33.47 3.53
CA PHE A 803 -34.56 -32.97 3.00
C PHE A 803 -34.10 -31.66 3.67
N ARG A 804 -34.80 -31.16 4.71
CA ARG A 804 -34.36 -29.96 5.42
C ARG A 804 -33.05 -30.22 6.16
N ARG A 805 -32.23 -29.18 6.33
CA ARG A 805 -30.95 -29.24 7.04
C ARG A 805 -31.02 -29.99 8.37
N THR A 806 -32.04 -29.71 9.19
CA THR A 806 -32.22 -30.36 10.50
C THR A 806 -32.47 -31.86 10.39
N SER A 807 -33.14 -32.33 9.35
CA SER A 807 -33.33 -33.76 9.09
C SER A 807 -32.06 -34.41 8.53
N GLN A 808 -31.27 -33.67 7.75
CA GLN A 808 -29.97 -34.15 7.24
C GLN A 808 -28.94 -34.29 8.38
N ALA A 809 -28.93 -33.37 9.35
CA ALA A 809 -28.05 -33.42 10.52
C ALA A 809 -28.53 -34.36 11.64
N GLU A 810 -29.74 -34.93 11.56
CA GLU A 810 -30.35 -35.79 12.59
C GLU A 810 -29.42 -36.93 13.07
N PRO A 811 -28.82 -37.78 12.21
CA PRO A 811 -27.96 -38.88 12.68
C PRO A 811 -26.74 -38.38 13.46
N PHE A 812 -26.12 -37.29 12.99
CA PHE A 812 -24.98 -36.68 13.66
C PHE A 812 -25.40 -36.03 14.99
N THR A 813 -26.58 -35.42 15.03
CA THR A 813 -27.13 -34.80 16.24
C THR A 813 -27.43 -35.84 17.32
N GLU A 814 -27.95 -37.01 16.93
CA GLU A 814 -28.18 -38.14 17.84
C GLU A 814 -26.88 -38.68 18.43
N PHE A 815 -25.81 -38.76 17.64
CA PHE A 815 -24.47 -39.07 18.14
C PHE A 815 -24.01 -38.07 19.22
N ILE A 816 -24.12 -36.76 18.96
CA ILE A 816 -23.76 -35.74 19.94
C ILE A 816 -24.63 -35.84 21.20
N ASN A 817 -25.93 -36.10 21.05
CA ASN A 817 -26.86 -36.25 22.16
C ASN A 817 -26.54 -37.48 23.02
N ALA A 818 -26.15 -38.60 22.40
CA ALA A 818 -25.71 -39.81 23.09
C ALA A 818 -24.44 -39.58 23.92
N ILE A 819 -23.46 -38.87 23.38
CA ILE A 819 -22.24 -38.50 24.13
C ILE A 819 -22.58 -37.60 25.33
N ARG A 820 -23.44 -36.60 25.12
CA ARG A 820 -23.86 -35.65 26.17
C ARG A 820 -24.64 -36.32 27.29
N SER A 821 -25.51 -37.28 26.96
CA SER A 821 -26.43 -37.92 27.90
C SER A 821 -25.84 -39.16 28.59
N ARG A 822 -24.55 -39.44 28.39
CA ARG A 822 -23.87 -40.58 29.03
C ARG A 822 -23.96 -40.48 30.55
N LYS A 823 -24.45 -41.55 31.17
CA LYS A 823 -24.35 -41.76 32.62
C LYS A 823 -22.97 -42.33 32.95
N ALA A 824 -22.34 -41.84 34.02
CA ALA A 824 -20.96 -42.18 34.38
C ALA A 824 -20.68 -43.69 34.52
N HIS A 825 -21.68 -44.48 34.92
CA HIS A 825 -21.58 -45.93 35.11
C HIS A 825 -21.70 -46.76 33.80
N LEU A 826 -22.07 -46.15 32.67
CA LEU A 826 -22.20 -46.84 31.38
C LEU A 826 -20.87 -46.77 30.61
N SER A 827 -20.46 -47.89 30.00
CA SER A 827 -19.33 -47.92 29.07
C SER A 827 -19.70 -47.32 27.71
N TRP A 828 -18.70 -46.89 26.94
CA TRP A 828 -18.93 -46.36 25.59
C TRP A 828 -19.53 -47.41 24.65
N ASP A 829 -19.15 -48.68 24.78
CA ASP A 829 -19.75 -49.78 24.01
C ASP A 829 -21.27 -49.84 24.18
N VAL A 830 -21.75 -49.70 25.42
CA VAL A 830 -23.19 -49.71 25.72
C VAL A 830 -23.89 -48.48 25.13
N VAL A 831 -23.24 -47.31 25.16
CA VAL A 831 -23.79 -46.06 24.60
C VAL A 831 -23.91 -46.15 23.08
N PHE A 832 -22.87 -46.58 22.37
CA PHE A 832 -22.89 -46.71 20.91
C PHE A 832 -23.82 -47.84 20.45
N GLY A 833 -23.85 -48.97 21.16
CA GLY A 833 -24.81 -50.05 20.88
C GLY A 833 -26.27 -49.58 21.01
N ALA A 834 -26.58 -48.81 22.05
CA ALA A 834 -27.91 -48.23 22.23
C ALA A 834 -28.23 -47.18 21.15
N LEU A 835 -27.26 -46.35 20.75
CA LEU A 835 -27.41 -45.35 19.69
C LEU A 835 -27.79 -45.99 18.34
N VAL A 836 -27.11 -47.08 17.94
CA VAL A 836 -27.42 -47.83 16.72
C VAL A 836 -28.87 -48.33 16.75
N GLN A 837 -29.28 -48.99 17.84
CA GLN A 837 -30.64 -49.55 17.96
C GLN A 837 -31.71 -48.46 17.99
N ASN A 838 -31.48 -47.38 18.73
CA ASN A 838 -32.43 -46.28 18.84
C ASN A 838 -32.64 -45.57 17.50
N TYR A 839 -31.55 -45.33 16.75
CA TYR A 839 -31.65 -44.69 15.44
C TYR A 839 -32.27 -45.61 14.39
N HIS A 840 -32.01 -46.93 14.45
CA HIS A 840 -32.70 -47.91 13.61
C HIS A 840 -34.21 -47.87 13.83
N ASN A 841 -34.66 -47.95 15.09
CA ASN A 841 -36.08 -47.86 15.45
C ASN A 841 -36.69 -46.51 15.04
N ARG A 842 -35.92 -45.42 15.10
CA ARG A 842 -36.34 -44.10 14.63
C ARG A 842 -36.57 -44.08 13.11
N LEU A 843 -35.65 -44.64 12.32
CA LEU A 843 -35.79 -44.72 10.87
C LEU A 843 -36.95 -45.64 10.45
N ASP A 844 -37.15 -46.76 11.15
CA ASP A 844 -38.25 -47.69 10.92
C ASP A 844 -39.62 -47.01 11.02
N ARG A 845 -39.78 -46.14 12.03
CA ARG A 845 -41.03 -45.41 12.27
C ARG A 845 -41.35 -44.35 11.22
N ILE A 846 -40.34 -43.81 10.52
CA ILE A 846 -40.52 -42.66 9.61
C ILE A 846 -40.45 -43.04 8.13
N ARG A 847 -40.23 -44.33 7.81
CA ARG A 847 -40.15 -44.83 6.43
C ARG A 847 -41.39 -45.68 6.13
N GLU A 848 -42.00 -45.48 4.97
CA GLU A 848 -43.26 -46.13 4.59
C GLU A 848 -43.15 -47.65 4.47
N HIS A 849 -41.98 -48.18 4.11
CA HIS A 849 -41.74 -49.62 3.93
C HIS A 849 -40.93 -50.28 5.07
N GLY A 850 -40.74 -49.59 6.20
CA GLY A 850 -39.86 -50.04 7.29
C GLY A 850 -38.38 -50.10 6.89
N VAL A 851 -37.50 -50.41 7.85
CA VAL A 851 -36.05 -50.57 7.60
C VAL A 851 -35.59 -51.97 7.97
N GLY A 852 -34.97 -52.67 7.01
CA GLY A 852 -34.48 -54.05 7.18
C GLY A 852 -33.05 -54.18 7.71
N ALA A 853 -32.57 -55.42 7.84
CA ALA A 853 -31.25 -55.75 8.38
C ALA A 853 -30.07 -55.05 7.68
N THR A 854 -30.16 -54.80 6.36
CA THR A 854 -29.15 -54.03 5.62
C THR A 854 -29.00 -52.61 6.15
N LYS A 855 -30.11 -51.96 6.56
CA LYS A 855 -30.08 -50.60 7.11
C LYS A 855 -29.45 -50.61 8.50
N TYR A 856 -29.69 -51.64 9.30
CA TYR A 856 -29.05 -51.82 10.60
C TYR A 856 -27.53 -51.85 10.48
N GLU A 857 -26.97 -52.64 9.56
CA GLU A 857 -25.52 -52.69 9.32
C GLU A 857 -24.97 -51.36 8.78
N GLN A 858 -25.71 -50.64 7.94
CA GLN A 858 -25.34 -49.30 7.48
C GLN A 858 -25.26 -48.28 8.63
N ILE A 859 -26.23 -48.30 9.56
CA ILE A 859 -26.23 -47.43 10.76
C ILE A 859 -25.07 -47.79 11.68
N LYS A 860 -24.80 -49.09 11.87
CA LYS A 860 -23.68 -49.57 12.67
C LYS A 860 -22.35 -49.08 12.10
N ARG A 861 -22.14 -49.22 10.79
CA ARG A 861 -20.94 -48.72 10.10
C ARG A 861 -20.77 -47.20 10.27
N TYR A 862 -21.86 -46.44 10.10
CA TYR A 862 -21.83 -44.98 10.30
C TYR A 862 -21.38 -44.57 11.70
N TYR A 863 -21.98 -45.17 12.75
CA TYR A 863 -21.63 -44.82 14.13
C TYR A 863 -20.28 -45.39 14.58
N GLU A 864 -19.78 -46.46 13.97
CA GLU A 864 -18.43 -46.96 14.21
C GLU A 864 -17.36 -45.95 13.76
N VAL A 865 -17.56 -45.31 12.60
CA VAL A 865 -16.68 -44.23 12.12
C VAL A 865 -16.70 -43.03 13.07
N LEU A 866 -17.89 -42.63 13.54
CA LEU A 866 -18.01 -41.55 14.54
C LEU A 866 -17.46 -41.94 15.92
N ARG A 867 -17.46 -43.22 16.25
CA ARG A 867 -16.80 -43.74 17.45
C ARG A 867 -15.29 -43.62 17.33
N GLN A 868 -14.70 -44.01 16.20
CA GLN A 868 -13.27 -43.85 15.93
C GLN A 868 -12.85 -42.37 15.98
N LEU A 869 -13.65 -41.46 15.40
CA LEU A 869 -13.47 -40.01 15.56
C LEU A 869 -13.39 -39.61 17.05
N PHE A 870 -14.33 -40.07 17.86
CA PHE A 870 -14.38 -39.74 19.28
C PHE A 870 -13.21 -40.33 20.08
N GLU A 871 -12.82 -41.56 19.78
CA GLU A 871 -11.75 -42.29 20.48
C GLU A 871 -10.36 -41.78 20.07
N GLU A 872 -10.10 -41.62 18.78
CA GLU A 872 -8.78 -41.29 18.25
C GLU A 872 -8.47 -39.79 18.25
N VAL A 873 -9.43 -38.95 17.83
CA VAL A 873 -9.22 -37.49 17.75
C VAL A 873 -9.48 -36.82 19.10
N TYR A 874 -10.59 -37.20 19.75
CA TYR A 874 -11.01 -36.59 21.00
C TYR A 874 -10.59 -37.37 22.25
N GLN A 875 -9.86 -38.47 22.12
CA GLN A 875 -9.31 -39.27 23.24
C GLN A 875 -10.39 -39.72 24.22
N SER A 876 -11.59 -40.02 23.72
CA SER A 876 -12.76 -40.38 24.53
C SER A 876 -13.19 -39.31 25.56
N ARG A 877 -12.88 -38.02 25.32
CA ARG A 877 -13.22 -36.89 26.20
C ARG A 877 -14.47 -36.14 25.73
N PRO A 878 -15.65 -36.34 26.35
CA PRO A 878 -16.89 -35.69 25.94
C PRO A 878 -16.82 -34.17 25.92
N GLU A 879 -16.16 -33.57 26.91
CA GLU A 879 -16.05 -32.12 27.06
C GLU A 879 -15.34 -31.46 25.87
N ARG A 880 -14.34 -32.12 25.29
CA ARG A 880 -13.62 -31.61 24.11
C ARG A 880 -14.48 -31.68 22.85
N LEU A 881 -15.12 -32.82 22.61
CA LEU A 881 -16.01 -33.00 21.45
C LEU A 881 -17.24 -32.08 21.51
N LEU A 882 -17.82 -31.90 22.70
CA LEU A 882 -18.98 -31.04 22.90
C LEU A 882 -18.66 -29.55 22.74
N ALA A 883 -17.42 -29.13 23.02
CA ALA A 883 -16.97 -27.77 22.74
C ALA A 883 -17.00 -27.46 21.23
N ASP A 884 -16.70 -28.47 20.39
CA ASP A 884 -16.66 -28.34 18.93
C ASP A 884 -17.98 -28.71 18.25
N LYS A 885 -19.06 -29.03 19.00
CA LYS A 885 -20.34 -29.54 18.47
C LYS A 885 -20.80 -28.82 17.20
N LYS A 886 -20.89 -27.48 17.26
CA LYS A 886 -21.44 -26.67 16.16
C LYS A 886 -20.53 -26.67 14.93
N THR A 887 -19.23 -26.75 15.15
CA THR A 887 -18.22 -26.83 14.10
C THR A 887 -18.25 -28.18 13.40
N LEU A 888 -18.33 -29.27 14.17
CA LEU A 888 -18.44 -30.61 13.62
C LEU A 888 -19.75 -30.83 12.86
N GLU A 889 -20.88 -30.34 13.39
CA GLU A 889 -22.18 -30.42 12.73
C GLU A 889 -22.17 -29.66 11.39
N ALA A 890 -21.58 -28.45 11.37
CA ALA A 890 -21.45 -27.66 10.16
C ALA A 890 -20.55 -28.36 9.12
N ALA A 891 -19.37 -28.84 9.52
CA ALA A 891 -18.45 -29.57 8.64
C ALA A 891 -19.10 -30.83 8.08
N TYR A 892 -19.81 -31.61 8.92
CA TYR A 892 -20.56 -32.79 8.50
C TYR A 892 -21.60 -32.47 7.42
N LEU A 893 -22.37 -31.39 7.58
CA LEU A 893 -23.36 -30.98 6.58
C LEU A 893 -22.74 -30.61 5.23
N PHE A 894 -21.57 -29.97 5.23
CA PHE A 894 -20.86 -29.66 3.99
C PHE A 894 -20.28 -30.91 3.32
N PHE A 895 -19.69 -31.83 4.08
CA PHE A 895 -19.21 -33.10 3.53
C PHE A 895 -20.35 -34.01 3.04
N LEU A 896 -21.54 -33.93 3.64
CA LEU A 896 -22.73 -34.62 3.13
C LEU A 896 -23.11 -34.10 1.74
N GLN A 897 -23.01 -32.79 1.52
CA GLN A 897 -23.24 -32.20 0.20
C GLN A 897 -22.16 -32.59 -0.81
N GLU A 898 -20.90 -32.68 -0.38
CA GLU A 898 -19.78 -33.19 -1.20
C GLU A 898 -20.03 -34.65 -1.64
N ALA A 899 -20.42 -35.52 -0.70
CA ALA A 899 -20.75 -36.92 -0.99
C ALA A 899 -21.91 -37.06 -1.99
N ARG A 900 -22.96 -36.25 -1.83
CA ARG A 900 -24.12 -36.23 -2.73
C ARG A 900 -23.74 -35.87 -4.17
N GLN A 901 -22.83 -34.92 -4.35
CA GLN A 901 -22.34 -34.53 -5.68
C GLN A 901 -21.57 -35.67 -6.35
N ARG A 902 -20.67 -36.33 -5.61
CA ARG A 902 -19.90 -37.48 -6.11
C ARG A 902 -20.80 -38.62 -6.59
N ILE A 903 -21.79 -39.01 -5.78
CA ILE A 903 -22.76 -40.05 -6.16
C ILE A 903 -23.55 -39.65 -7.42
N LYS A 904 -23.95 -38.38 -7.53
CA LYS A 904 -24.66 -37.84 -8.71
C LYS A 904 -23.79 -37.87 -9.97
N GLU A 905 -22.50 -37.57 -9.86
CA GLU A 905 -21.54 -37.66 -10.97
C GLU A 905 -21.26 -39.10 -11.39
N GLU A 906 -21.09 -40.01 -10.43
CA GLU A 906 -20.94 -41.45 -10.67
C GLU A 906 -22.16 -42.04 -11.39
N SER A 907 -23.38 -41.63 -10.99
CA SER A 907 -24.62 -42.07 -11.63
C SER A 907 -24.79 -41.55 -13.08
N LYS A 908 -24.21 -40.39 -13.41
CA LYS A 908 -24.25 -39.82 -14.78
C LYS A 908 -23.20 -40.43 -15.72
N ASN A 909 -22.10 -40.94 -15.16
CA ASN A 909 -21.00 -41.56 -15.93
C ASN A 909 -21.19 -43.08 -16.15
N GLN A 910 -22.25 -43.68 -15.61
CA GLN A 910 -22.63 -45.04 -15.95
C GLN A 910 -23.32 -45.06 -17.32
N PRO A 911 -22.90 -45.88 -18.29
CA PRO A 911 -23.61 -46.03 -19.55
C PRO A 911 -25.04 -46.53 -19.26
N PRO A 912 -26.05 -46.13 -20.06
CA PRO A 912 -27.42 -46.55 -19.85
C PRO A 912 -27.43 -48.08 -19.77
N THR A 913 -27.88 -48.60 -18.63
CA THR A 913 -28.11 -50.03 -18.48
C THR A 913 -29.25 -50.40 -19.42
N ALA A 914 -29.16 -51.58 -20.03
CA ALA A 914 -30.05 -52.08 -21.09
C ALA A 914 -31.53 -52.30 -20.67
N ALA A 915 -32.02 -51.61 -19.65
CA ALA A 915 -33.39 -51.66 -19.16
C ALA A 915 -34.25 -50.46 -19.61
N GLU A 916 -33.68 -49.40 -20.19
CA GLU A 916 -34.43 -48.22 -20.68
C GLU A 916 -34.80 -48.26 -22.18
N THR A 917 -34.71 -49.43 -22.84
CA THR A 917 -35.16 -49.62 -24.24
C THR A 917 -36.48 -50.37 -24.39
N ASN A 918 -37.19 -50.68 -23.30
CA ASN A 918 -38.52 -51.28 -23.36
C ASN A 918 -39.55 -50.40 -22.64
N GLU A 919 -39.78 -49.20 -23.17
CA GLU A 919 -41.07 -48.48 -23.13
C GLU A 919 -40.93 -47.24 -24.03
N GLN A 920 -41.11 -47.46 -25.34
CA GLN A 920 -41.51 -46.43 -26.32
C GLN A 920 -42.93 -46.71 -26.77
#